data_AF-Q92A22-F1
#
_entry.id   AF-Q92A22-F1
#
_cell.length_a   1.000
_cell.length_b   1.000
_cell.length_c   1.000
_cell.angle_alpha   90.00
_cell.angle_beta   90.00
_cell.angle_gamma   90.00
#
_symmetry.space_group_name_H-M   'P 1'
#
loop_
_entity.id
_entity.type
_entity.pdbx_description
1 polymer ?
#
loop_
_entity_poly.entity_id
_entity_poly.type
_entity_poly.pdbx_seq_one_letter_code
_entity_poly.pdbx_strand_id
1 'polypeptide(L)'
;MKRIISVLCIFAIVLGLFSPFTIKASAATNTNKTFEELYAEAKKHLGKPYSQDQDKRRGPNYFDCSGYTQYVYEKVTGVRIPNTSAPQYSAADKVKNGNQKPGDLVYFKGHVGIYIGNGKMINAQNDGVKIDNINSSYWQSIFVGYGRFFNFSEKKGSKSAYAVSDLNLRSSNNWDSSVAGKVPQGAKVSIDLDSDKNGWCMVTYNNTKGYMLNTTNYFSDTPVIKTYYAKDNINLRTKATWDSDVAQKVQKGEKVTVNLKTNVNGWYQVTYGGKTGYMILNNNYLVENPLNMETYYAVGTLNLRSAANWDSSISLVVPEGRAVKVEMDTNSGPWYKVTYQNQTGYIPLTDDYLSKTTVLKTYYAKDNLNLRTKATWDSDVAQKVQKGEKVTVNLKTSVNGWYQVTYGGKKGYMILNDNYLVEKALNMKTYYAVSSLNLRSEAKWDSSISQVVPEGRAVKVEMDTNVGNWFKVTYDNKTGYMPLNDLYLSETAVLKTYYAKDNLNLRSEAKWDSEVTQKVEKGEKVTVNSKTSIDGWYEVTYGGKKGYMILNNNYLVAEPLDLKTYYAVNTLNLRSESKWDSSISQVVPEGAKVKVEMNTSDGNWYKVTYQNKTGYMPLNDLYLSETAVLKTYYAKDNLNLRSEAKWDSEISQVVEKGEKVTINSKTSINGWHEVTYGGKKGYMILSDNYLVEKPLNLKTYYAVGDLNLRGESKWDSDIVQVIPAGTPVKVEMDTNDGIWYKVTYQSKTGYMPLTDDYLTLTAK
;
A
#
# COMPACT_ATOMS: atom_id res chain seq x y z
N MET A 1 104.70 -19.76 -26.56
CA MET A 1 105.27 -18.54 -25.95
C MET A 1 104.81 -17.34 -26.76
N LYS A 2 104.11 -16.38 -26.13
CA LYS A 2 104.49 -14.96 -25.92
C LYS A 2 104.42 -14.09 -27.21
N ARG A 3 103.92 -12.85 -27.25
CA ARG A 3 103.21 -11.92 -26.34
C ARG A 3 102.91 -10.67 -27.20
N ILE A 4 101.86 -9.92 -26.86
CA ILE A 4 101.68 -8.45 -26.95
C ILE A 4 101.36 -7.78 -28.32
N ILE A 5 100.07 -7.38 -28.42
CA ILE A 5 99.42 -6.09 -28.77
C ILE A 5 100.14 -5.09 -29.71
N SER A 6 99.47 -4.69 -30.82
CA SER A 6 98.98 -3.30 -31.08
C SER A 6 98.40 -3.08 -32.49
N VAL A 7 97.22 -2.45 -32.52
CA VAL A 7 96.75 -1.34 -33.39
C VAL A 7 96.77 -1.48 -34.94
N LEU A 8 95.55 -1.32 -35.48
CA LEU A 8 95.05 -0.73 -36.74
C LEU A 8 95.82 -0.82 -38.08
N CYS A 9 94.98 -1.10 -39.09
CA CYS A 9 94.96 -0.59 -40.46
C CYS A 9 95.98 -1.15 -41.46
N ILE A 10 95.49 -1.90 -42.45
CA ILE A 10 95.48 -1.57 -43.90
C ILE A 10 95.24 -2.83 -44.75
N PHE A 11 94.31 -2.69 -45.71
CA PHE A 11 94.19 -3.36 -47.02
C PHE A 11 94.31 -4.89 -47.13
N ALA A 12 93.37 -5.53 -47.84
CA ALA A 12 93.44 -5.59 -49.30
C ALA A 12 92.32 -6.48 -49.88
N ILE A 13 91.71 -5.94 -50.92
CA ILE A 13 90.89 -6.60 -51.93
C ILE A 13 91.77 -7.57 -52.74
N VAL A 14 91.32 -8.79 -53.01
CA VAL A 14 91.55 -9.46 -54.31
C VAL A 14 90.31 -10.28 -54.67
N LEU A 15 89.84 -10.04 -55.90
CA LEU A 15 88.73 -10.68 -56.59
C LEU A 15 88.96 -12.17 -56.86
N GLY A 16 87.88 -12.95 -57.01
CA GLY A 16 87.97 -14.24 -57.69
C GLY A 16 86.80 -15.20 -57.54
N LEU A 17 85.77 -14.99 -58.38
CA LEU A 17 85.01 -16.02 -59.10
C LEU A 17 84.02 -16.95 -58.37
N PHE A 18 82.86 -17.03 -59.03
CA PHE A 18 81.66 -17.79 -58.72
C PHE A 18 81.85 -19.31 -58.66
N SER A 19 81.16 -19.94 -57.70
CA SER A 19 80.44 -21.21 -57.90
C SER A 19 79.26 -21.25 -56.92
N PRO A 20 78.00 -21.44 -57.36
CA PRO A 20 76.88 -21.59 -56.44
C PRO A 20 76.95 -22.98 -55.80
N PHE A 21 77.44 -23.04 -54.56
CA PHE A 21 77.19 -24.18 -53.69
C PHE A 21 75.71 -24.17 -53.30
N THR A 22 75.02 -25.23 -53.69
CA THR A 22 73.68 -25.59 -53.26
C THR A 22 73.64 -25.71 -51.73
N ILE A 23 73.02 -24.73 -51.07
CA ILE A 23 72.56 -24.90 -49.70
C ILE A 23 71.34 -25.83 -49.76
N LYS A 24 71.54 -27.10 -49.40
CA LYS A 24 70.45 -27.92 -48.83
C LYS A 24 70.03 -27.20 -47.55
N ALA A 25 68.89 -26.50 -47.60
CA ALA A 25 68.30 -25.90 -46.42
C ALA A 25 67.98 -27.01 -45.42
N SER A 26 68.71 -26.93 -44.30
CA SER A 26 68.51 -27.68 -43.08
C SER A 26 67.07 -27.59 -42.59
N ALA A 27 66.56 -28.69 -42.04
CA ALA A 27 65.35 -28.73 -41.25
C ALA A 27 65.47 -27.81 -40.03
N ALA A 28 64.88 -26.61 -40.10
CA ALA A 28 64.46 -25.80 -38.96
C ALA A 28 63.61 -24.61 -39.41
N THR A 29 62.29 -24.79 -39.44
CA THR A 29 61.30 -23.73 -39.12
C THR A 29 59.99 -24.45 -38.82
N ASN A 30 59.74 -24.71 -37.54
CA ASN A 30 58.43 -25.11 -37.03
C ASN A 30 57.47 -23.92 -37.20
N THR A 31 56.83 -23.82 -38.36
CA THR A 31 55.62 -23.02 -38.52
C THR A 31 54.44 -23.97 -38.29
N ASN A 32 53.76 -23.86 -37.13
CA ASN A 32 52.56 -24.64 -36.80
C ASN A 32 51.42 -24.23 -37.74
N LYS A 33 51.45 -24.69 -38.99
CA LYS A 33 50.40 -24.48 -39.98
C LYS A 33 49.59 -25.76 -40.12
N THR A 34 48.28 -25.59 -40.02
CA THR A 34 47.30 -26.67 -40.11
C THR A 34 46.82 -26.81 -41.55
N PHE A 35 46.35 -28.01 -41.91
CA PHE A 35 45.71 -28.22 -43.21
C PHE A 35 44.45 -27.37 -43.34
N GLU A 36 43.74 -27.14 -42.24
CA GLU A 36 42.53 -26.32 -42.18
C GLU A 36 42.81 -24.87 -42.59
N GLU A 37 43.93 -24.28 -42.17
CA GLU A 37 44.34 -22.94 -42.64
C GLU A 37 44.63 -22.94 -44.14
N LEU A 38 45.34 -23.96 -44.64
CA LEU A 38 45.62 -24.10 -46.08
C LEU A 38 44.33 -24.21 -46.89
N TYR A 39 43.42 -25.08 -46.45
CA TYR A 39 42.18 -25.33 -47.14
C TYR A 39 41.21 -24.14 -47.05
N ALA A 40 41.19 -23.42 -45.92
CA ALA A 40 40.42 -22.20 -45.78
C ALA A 40 40.88 -21.11 -46.76
N GLU A 41 42.19 -20.91 -46.91
CA GLU A 41 42.74 -20.00 -47.91
C GLU A 41 42.40 -20.46 -49.33
N ALA A 42 42.63 -21.75 -49.63
CA ALA A 42 42.31 -22.35 -50.93
C ALA A 42 40.86 -22.09 -51.33
N LYS A 43 39.92 -22.25 -50.40
CA LYS A 43 38.48 -22.05 -50.62
C LYS A 43 38.09 -20.61 -50.92
N LYS A 44 38.83 -19.59 -50.44
CA LYS A 44 38.54 -18.17 -50.75
C LYS A 44 38.61 -17.85 -52.24
N HIS A 45 39.16 -18.77 -53.02
CA HIS A 45 39.39 -18.58 -54.44
C HIS A 45 38.48 -19.43 -55.31
N LEU A 46 37.58 -20.23 -54.75
CA LEU A 46 36.59 -21.00 -55.52
C LEU A 46 35.84 -20.09 -56.51
N GLY A 47 35.72 -20.55 -57.76
CA GLY A 47 35.08 -19.83 -58.86
C GLY A 47 35.96 -18.79 -59.56
N LYS A 48 37.17 -18.49 -59.08
CA LYS A 48 38.04 -17.53 -59.76
C LYS A 48 38.49 -18.06 -61.13
N PRO A 49 38.52 -17.23 -62.19
CA PRO A 49 38.75 -17.73 -63.55
C PRO A 49 40.18 -18.22 -63.77
N TYR A 50 40.32 -19.15 -64.72
CA TYR A 50 41.61 -19.65 -65.13
C TYR A 50 42.23 -18.79 -66.23
N SER A 51 43.55 -18.60 -66.16
CA SER A 51 44.29 -17.83 -67.15
C SER A 51 45.68 -18.38 -67.34
N GLN A 52 46.12 -18.49 -68.60
CA GLN A 52 47.51 -18.80 -68.95
C GLN A 52 48.36 -17.56 -69.23
N ASP A 53 47.75 -16.37 -69.14
CA ASP A 53 48.43 -15.08 -69.29
C ASP A 53 49.51 -14.94 -68.21
N GLN A 54 50.76 -14.71 -68.62
CA GLN A 54 51.92 -14.71 -67.73
C GLN A 54 51.79 -13.70 -66.58
N ASP A 55 51.12 -12.59 -66.84
CA ASP A 55 50.96 -11.50 -65.87
C ASP A 55 49.79 -11.73 -64.91
N LYS A 56 48.86 -12.64 -65.24
CA LYS A 56 47.62 -12.86 -64.47
C LYS A 56 47.57 -14.19 -63.74
N ARG A 57 48.26 -15.22 -64.24
CA ARG A 57 48.09 -16.64 -63.83
C ARG A 57 48.57 -17.00 -62.41
N ARG A 58 49.08 -16.04 -61.63
CA ARG A 58 49.60 -16.25 -60.27
C ARG A 58 48.78 -15.58 -59.17
N GLY A 59 47.55 -15.17 -59.48
CA GLY A 59 46.63 -14.59 -58.51
C GLY A 59 46.82 -13.08 -58.26
N PRO A 60 45.97 -12.50 -57.41
CA PRO A 60 44.87 -13.17 -56.72
C PRO A 60 43.60 -13.31 -57.56
N ASN A 61 43.49 -12.67 -58.73
CA ASN A 61 42.21 -12.58 -59.46
C ASN A 61 42.03 -13.69 -60.51
N TYR A 62 43.12 -14.21 -61.06
CA TYR A 62 43.14 -15.28 -62.05
C TYR A 62 44.23 -16.28 -61.67
N PHE A 63 44.09 -17.54 -62.06
CA PHE A 63 45.08 -18.56 -61.75
C PHE A 63 45.30 -19.54 -62.91
N ASP A 64 46.54 -19.95 -63.15
CA ASP A 64 46.80 -21.29 -63.69
C ASP A 64 46.93 -22.30 -62.54
N CYS A 65 46.98 -23.60 -62.85
CA CYS A 65 46.98 -24.65 -61.82
C CYS A 65 48.19 -24.57 -60.89
N SER A 66 49.37 -24.27 -61.43
CA SER A 66 50.61 -24.08 -60.67
C SER A 66 50.66 -22.76 -59.91
N GLY A 67 50.11 -21.69 -60.46
CA GLY A 67 50.01 -20.38 -59.83
C GLY A 67 49.02 -20.39 -58.68
N TYR A 68 47.92 -21.14 -58.79
CA TYR A 68 46.97 -21.36 -57.71
C TYR A 68 47.61 -22.06 -56.51
N THR A 69 48.25 -23.21 -56.76
CA THR A 69 48.95 -23.97 -55.72
C THR A 69 50.08 -23.16 -55.11
N GLN A 70 50.86 -22.44 -55.92
CA GLN A 70 51.92 -21.54 -55.43
C GLN A 70 51.37 -20.44 -54.52
N TYR A 71 50.32 -19.74 -54.95
CA TYR A 71 49.71 -18.65 -54.20
C TYR A 71 49.19 -19.12 -52.84
N VAL A 72 48.42 -20.22 -52.82
CA VAL A 72 47.82 -20.76 -51.59
C VAL A 72 48.90 -21.21 -50.61
N TYR A 73 49.95 -21.90 -51.09
CA TYR A 73 51.05 -22.33 -50.22
C TYR A 73 51.84 -21.15 -49.68
N GLU A 74 52.19 -20.17 -50.53
CA GLU A 74 52.96 -19.00 -50.13
C GLU A 74 52.19 -18.15 -49.11
N LYS A 75 50.86 -17.98 -49.29
CA LYS A 75 50.02 -17.25 -48.35
C LYS A 75 49.92 -17.89 -46.97
N VAL A 76 49.91 -19.21 -46.90
CA VAL A 76 49.63 -19.94 -45.65
C VAL A 76 50.91 -20.31 -44.93
N THR A 77 51.89 -20.83 -45.67
CA THR A 77 53.14 -21.38 -45.12
C THR A 77 54.32 -20.42 -45.24
N GLY A 78 54.23 -19.39 -46.10
CA GLY A 78 55.36 -18.55 -46.49
C GLY A 78 56.32 -19.24 -47.46
N VAL A 79 56.08 -20.51 -47.83
CA VAL A 79 56.93 -21.28 -48.73
C VAL A 79 56.49 -21.04 -50.17
N ARG A 80 57.37 -20.41 -50.96
CA ARG A 80 57.17 -20.22 -52.39
C ARG A 80 57.67 -21.45 -53.16
N ILE A 81 56.73 -22.27 -53.64
CA ILE A 81 57.02 -23.43 -54.49
C ILE A 81 57.30 -23.02 -55.95
N PRO A 82 57.89 -23.88 -56.82
CA PRO A 82 58.22 -23.52 -58.20
C PRO A 82 57.04 -23.03 -59.06
N ASN A 83 57.37 -22.33 -60.15
CA ASN A 83 56.41 -21.56 -60.96
C ASN A 83 55.50 -22.37 -61.90
N THR A 84 55.81 -23.64 -62.17
CA THR A 84 55.06 -24.50 -63.11
C THR A 84 54.91 -25.91 -62.54
N SER A 85 53.89 -26.66 -62.98
CA SER A 85 53.50 -27.95 -62.38
C SER A 85 54.60 -29.01 -62.43
N ALA A 86 55.36 -29.10 -63.53
CA ALA A 86 56.46 -30.08 -63.64
C ALA A 86 57.64 -29.78 -62.68
N PRO A 87 58.19 -28.54 -62.61
CA PRO A 87 59.15 -28.16 -61.57
C PRO A 87 58.61 -28.29 -60.14
N GLN A 88 57.33 -27.98 -59.90
CA GLN A 88 56.73 -28.23 -58.59
C GLN A 88 56.78 -29.71 -58.24
N TYR A 89 56.43 -30.59 -59.18
CA TYR A 89 56.53 -32.02 -58.93
C TYR A 89 57.98 -32.42 -58.65
N SER A 90 58.93 -32.03 -59.51
CA SER A 90 60.35 -32.38 -59.36
C SER A 90 60.96 -31.92 -58.04
N ALA A 91 60.54 -30.77 -57.51
CA ALA A 91 61.05 -30.22 -56.26
C ALA A 91 60.37 -30.77 -54.99
N ALA A 92 59.21 -31.43 -55.10
CA ALA A 92 58.48 -31.98 -53.97
C ALA A 92 59.03 -33.33 -53.49
N ASP A 93 58.92 -33.61 -52.19
CA ASP A 93 59.16 -34.95 -51.65
C ASP A 93 58.09 -35.91 -52.19
N LYS A 94 58.52 -36.98 -52.87
CA LYS A 94 57.59 -37.93 -53.51
C LYS A 94 56.79 -38.69 -52.46
N VAL A 95 55.46 -38.64 -52.59
CA VAL A 95 54.55 -39.38 -51.71
C VAL A 95 54.01 -40.60 -52.45
N LYS A 96 54.21 -41.79 -51.87
CA LYS A 96 53.66 -43.04 -52.41
C LYS A 96 52.13 -42.96 -52.42
N ASN A 97 51.50 -43.47 -53.48
CA ASN A 97 50.04 -43.56 -53.54
C ASN A 97 49.52 -44.39 -52.35
N GLY A 98 48.52 -43.87 -51.64
CA GLY A 98 48.03 -44.38 -50.35
C GLY A 98 48.56 -43.63 -49.13
N ASN A 99 49.71 -42.94 -49.25
CA ASN A 99 50.32 -42.18 -48.14
C ASN A 99 50.13 -40.65 -48.25
N GLN A 100 49.35 -40.20 -49.24
CA GLN A 100 49.00 -38.79 -49.36
C GLN A 100 48.20 -38.31 -48.15
N LYS A 101 48.54 -37.14 -47.66
CA LYS A 101 47.84 -36.42 -46.59
C LYS A 101 47.18 -35.18 -47.16
N PRO A 102 46.03 -34.73 -46.62
CA PRO A 102 45.46 -33.44 -46.98
C PRO A 102 46.53 -32.33 -46.88
N GLY A 103 46.64 -31.51 -47.91
CA GLY A 103 47.71 -30.53 -48.05
C GLY A 103 48.96 -31.05 -48.77
N ASP A 104 48.94 -32.25 -49.35
CA ASP A 104 49.88 -32.63 -50.41
C ASP A 104 49.42 -32.09 -51.76
N LEU A 105 50.34 -31.94 -52.72
CA LEU A 105 50.00 -31.64 -54.10
C LEU A 105 49.80 -32.94 -54.89
N VAL A 106 48.76 -32.99 -55.71
CA VAL A 106 48.48 -34.07 -56.65
C VAL A 106 48.79 -33.61 -58.07
N TYR A 107 49.51 -34.42 -58.82
CA TYR A 107 50.05 -34.08 -60.14
C TYR A 107 49.48 -34.99 -61.22
N PHE A 108 49.19 -34.38 -62.37
CA PHE A 108 48.73 -35.03 -63.59
C PHE A 108 49.56 -34.55 -64.77
N LYS A 109 49.47 -35.21 -65.93
CA LYS A 109 50.14 -34.77 -67.16
C LYS A 109 49.69 -33.35 -67.51
N GLY A 110 50.56 -32.37 -67.26
CA GLY A 110 50.31 -30.94 -67.50
C GLY A 110 49.56 -30.18 -66.40
N HIS A 111 49.22 -30.80 -65.26
CA HIS A 111 48.32 -30.20 -64.26
C HIS A 111 48.70 -30.50 -62.80
N VAL A 112 48.27 -29.64 -61.86
CA VAL A 112 48.48 -29.81 -60.42
C VAL A 112 47.28 -29.30 -59.60
N GLY A 113 46.98 -29.97 -58.50
CA GLY A 113 45.99 -29.53 -57.51
C GLY A 113 46.44 -29.79 -56.08
N ILE A 114 45.74 -29.22 -55.10
CA ILE A 114 45.97 -29.50 -53.67
C ILE A 114 45.04 -30.65 -53.27
N TYR A 115 45.60 -31.76 -52.77
CA TYR A 115 44.84 -32.87 -52.21
C TYR A 115 44.14 -32.44 -50.92
N ILE A 116 42.82 -32.66 -50.84
CA ILE A 116 41.99 -32.22 -49.69
C ILE A 116 41.39 -33.39 -48.91
N GLY A 117 41.92 -34.60 -49.08
CA GLY A 117 41.38 -35.81 -48.48
C GLY A 117 40.25 -36.44 -49.32
N ASN A 118 39.84 -37.66 -48.94
CA ASN A 118 38.72 -38.39 -49.53
C ASN A 118 38.76 -38.52 -51.06
N GLY A 119 39.95 -38.63 -51.64
CA GLY A 119 40.13 -38.76 -53.09
C GLY A 119 39.82 -37.49 -53.89
N LYS A 120 39.80 -36.32 -53.25
CA LYS A 120 39.46 -35.04 -53.89
C LYS A 120 40.65 -34.08 -53.93
N MET A 121 40.63 -33.17 -54.90
CA MET A 121 41.55 -32.02 -54.97
C MET A 121 40.79 -30.71 -55.13
N ILE A 122 41.37 -29.62 -54.61
CA ILE A 122 41.01 -28.25 -55.01
C ILE A 122 42.09 -27.70 -55.95
N ASN A 123 41.68 -27.12 -57.08
CA ASN A 123 42.59 -26.81 -58.19
C ASN A 123 41.97 -25.77 -59.14
N ALA A 124 42.78 -25.18 -60.04
CA ALA A 124 42.32 -24.21 -61.05
C ALA A 124 42.38 -24.81 -62.46
N GLN A 125 41.25 -24.82 -63.18
CA GLN A 125 41.09 -25.34 -64.55
C GLN A 125 40.33 -24.35 -65.43
N ASN A 126 40.16 -24.62 -66.74
CA ASN A 126 39.45 -23.74 -67.68
C ASN A 126 38.09 -23.19 -67.17
N ASP A 127 37.38 -23.92 -66.30
CA ASP A 127 36.12 -23.54 -65.65
C ASP A 127 36.29 -22.90 -64.25
N GLY A 128 37.49 -22.46 -63.93
CA GLY A 128 37.88 -21.76 -62.70
C GLY A 128 38.44 -22.65 -61.59
N VAL A 129 38.61 -22.06 -60.41
CA VAL A 129 39.02 -22.80 -59.20
C VAL A 129 37.85 -23.64 -58.68
N LYS A 130 38.01 -24.96 -58.65
CA LYS A 130 36.97 -25.91 -58.24
C LYS A 130 37.54 -27.12 -57.50
N ILE A 131 36.62 -27.95 -57.01
CA ILE A 131 36.95 -29.23 -56.36
C ILE A 131 36.59 -30.37 -57.32
N ASP A 132 37.55 -31.25 -57.59
CA ASP A 132 37.35 -32.43 -58.42
C ASP A 132 37.62 -33.72 -57.66
N ASN A 133 36.96 -34.79 -58.10
CA ASN A 133 37.25 -36.16 -57.68
C ASN A 133 38.44 -36.70 -58.50
N ILE A 134 39.57 -36.94 -57.84
CA ILE A 134 40.80 -37.47 -58.44
C ILE A 134 40.58 -38.87 -59.01
N ASN A 135 39.61 -39.62 -58.46
CA ASN A 135 39.31 -40.99 -58.87
C ASN A 135 38.40 -41.06 -60.11
N SER A 136 38.06 -39.94 -60.75
CA SER A 136 37.30 -39.97 -62.01
C SER A 136 38.16 -40.56 -63.14
N SER A 137 37.53 -41.20 -64.13
CA SER A 137 38.22 -41.84 -65.26
C SER A 137 39.18 -40.91 -65.99
N TYR A 138 38.79 -39.63 -66.14
CA TYR A 138 39.64 -38.61 -66.76
C TYR A 138 40.93 -38.39 -65.96
N TRP A 139 40.82 -38.04 -64.67
CA TRP A 139 41.96 -37.72 -63.82
C TRP A 139 42.89 -38.92 -63.62
N GLN A 140 42.32 -40.12 -63.49
CA GLN A 140 43.11 -41.35 -63.38
C GLN A 140 43.93 -41.64 -64.65
N SER A 141 43.39 -41.37 -65.85
CA SER A 141 44.10 -41.63 -67.13
C SER A 141 45.37 -40.79 -67.32
N ILE A 142 45.47 -39.66 -66.62
CA ILE A 142 46.60 -38.72 -66.70
C ILE A 142 47.33 -38.55 -65.37
N PHE A 143 47.06 -39.38 -64.37
CA PHE A 143 47.69 -39.31 -63.05
C PHE A 143 49.21 -39.54 -63.12
N VAL A 144 49.97 -38.70 -62.40
CA VAL A 144 51.44 -38.77 -62.34
C VAL A 144 51.93 -39.16 -60.94
N GLY A 145 51.37 -38.56 -59.88
CA GLY A 145 51.79 -38.86 -58.51
C GLY A 145 51.44 -37.76 -57.51
N TYR A 146 51.87 -37.94 -56.26
CA TYR A 146 51.73 -36.96 -55.19
C TYR A 146 53.09 -36.41 -54.76
N GLY A 147 53.13 -35.15 -54.32
CA GLY A 147 54.32 -34.48 -53.82
C GLY A 147 54.02 -33.64 -52.57
N ARG A 148 54.92 -33.68 -51.59
CA ARG A 148 54.80 -32.95 -50.33
C ARG A 148 55.86 -31.85 -50.25
N PHE A 149 55.42 -30.62 -49.97
CA PHE A 149 56.29 -29.47 -49.71
C PHE A 149 56.29 -29.06 -48.22
N PHE A 150 55.22 -29.41 -47.50
CA PHE A 150 55.01 -28.96 -46.12
C PHE A 150 54.28 -30.05 -45.33
N ASN A 151 54.70 -30.30 -44.10
CA ASN A 151 54.03 -31.26 -43.21
C ASN A 151 53.08 -30.51 -42.28
N PHE A 152 51.80 -30.42 -42.67
CA PHE A 152 50.77 -29.76 -41.87
C PHE A 152 50.49 -30.56 -40.58
N SER A 153 50.38 -29.87 -39.45
CA SER A 153 50.05 -30.52 -38.17
C SER A 153 48.60 -31.00 -38.16
N GLU A 154 48.37 -32.23 -37.67
CA GLU A 154 47.02 -32.77 -37.44
C GLU A 154 46.39 -32.14 -36.19
N LYS A 155 45.10 -31.78 -36.27
CA LYS A 155 44.35 -31.18 -35.17
C LYS A 155 44.26 -32.15 -33.98
N LYS A 156 44.65 -31.73 -32.77
CA LYS A 156 44.66 -32.61 -31.57
C LYS A 156 43.28 -32.87 -30.95
N GLY A 157 42.21 -32.30 -31.53
CA GLY A 157 40.84 -32.48 -31.06
C GLY A 157 40.50 -31.59 -29.85
N SER A 158 39.43 -31.92 -29.14
CA SER A 158 38.97 -31.13 -27.98
C SER A 158 38.58 -32.04 -26.81
N LYS A 159 38.80 -31.59 -25.57
CA LYS A 159 38.30 -32.25 -24.36
C LYS A 159 37.26 -31.41 -23.63
N SER A 160 36.40 -32.05 -22.83
CA SER A 160 35.54 -31.35 -21.87
C SER A 160 36.26 -31.16 -20.54
N ALA A 161 36.09 -30.00 -19.90
CA ALA A 161 36.59 -29.72 -18.55
C ALA A 161 35.65 -28.75 -17.81
N TYR A 162 35.91 -28.49 -16.53
CA TYR A 162 35.13 -27.58 -15.68
C TYR A 162 35.97 -26.41 -15.21
N ALA A 163 35.44 -25.19 -15.31
CA ALA A 163 36.12 -24.00 -14.81
C ALA A 163 36.32 -24.08 -13.29
N VAL A 164 37.54 -23.80 -12.81
CA VAL A 164 37.90 -23.89 -11.38
C VAL A 164 37.54 -22.61 -10.63
N SER A 165 37.40 -21.49 -11.33
CA SER A 165 36.95 -20.19 -10.84
C SER A 165 36.11 -19.49 -11.91
N ASP A 166 35.62 -18.29 -11.65
CA ASP A 166 35.13 -17.42 -12.71
C ASP A 166 36.29 -17.03 -13.64
N LEU A 167 36.11 -17.21 -14.95
CA LEU A 167 37.15 -16.98 -15.96
C LEU A 167 36.68 -15.95 -16.97
N ASN A 168 37.60 -15.08 -17.40
CA ASN A 168 37.43 -14.22 -18.55
C ASN A 168 38.17 -14.83 -19.75
N LEU A 169 37.44 -15.37 -20.71
CA LEU A 169 37.99 -15.81 -21.98
C LEU A 169 38.46 -14.59 -22.77
N ARG A 170 39.66 -14.67 -23.32
CA ARG A 170 40.33 -13.57 -24.04
C ARG A 170 40.04 -13.62 -25.54
N SER A 171 40.00 -12.48 -26.21
CA SER A 171 39.80 -12.44 -27.67
C SER A 171 41.03 -12.90 -28.46
N SER A 172 42.20 -12.85 -27.84
CA SER A 172 43.47 -13.37 -28.36
C SER A 172 44.24 -14.13 -27.28
N ASN A 173 45.31 -14.84 -27.65
CA ASN A 173 46.17 -15.64 -26.76
C ASN A 173 47.12 -14.81 -25.88
N ASN A 174 46.61 -13.74 -25.25
CA ASN A 174 47.35 -12.93 -24.29
C ASN A 174 46.39 -12.25 -23.31
N TRP A 175 46.91 -11.88 -22.14
CA TRP A 175 46.14 -11.31 -21.04
C TRP A 175 45.59 -9.91 -21.31
N ASP A 176 46.28 -9.13 -22.14
CA ASP A 176 45.96 -7.72 -22.43
C ASP A 176 44.81 -7.57 -23.43
N SER A 177 44.44 -8.64 -24.13
CA SER A 177 43.33 -8.62 -25.08
C SER A 177 41.96 -8.51 -24.39
N SER A 178 40.99 -8.01 -25.15
CA SER A 178 39.62 -7.81 -24.69
C SER A 178 38.97 -9.12 -24.24
N VAL A 179 38.02 -9.03 -23.32
CA VAL A 179 37.26 -10.19 -22.85
C VAL A 179 36.25 -10.59 -23.93
N ALA A 180 36.43 -11.78 -24.52
CA ALA A 180 35.53 -12.36 -25.52
C ALA A 180 34.31 -13.06 -24.89
N GLY A 181 34.46 -13.54 -23.66
CA GLY A 181 33.38 -14.23 -22.94
C GLY A 181 33.71 -14.44 -21.47
N LYS A 182 32.68 -14.70 -20.66
CA LYS A 182 32.83 -15.03 -19.24
C LYS A 182 32.33 -16.44 -18.99
N VAL A 183 33.11 -17.22 -18.26
CA VAL A 183 32.78 -18.60 -17.88
C VAL A 183 32.65 -18.64 -16.36
N PRO A 184 31.47 -18.96 -15.81
CA PRO A 184 31.30 -19.03 -14.37
C PRO A 184 32.01 -20.26 -13.78
N GLN A 185 32.40 -20.19 -12.51
CA GLN A 185 32.98 -21.32 -11.78
C GLN A 185 32.10 -22.57 -11.88
N GLY A 186 32.72 -23.73 -12.08
CA GLY A 186 32.04 -25.02 -12.21
C GLY A 186 31.38 -25.24 -13.57
N ALA A 187 31.36 -24.26 -14.48
CA ALA A 187 30.80 -24.45 -15.80
C ALA A 187 31.60 -25.47 -16.62
N LYS A 188 30.89 -26.36 -17.31
CA LYS A 188 31.49 -27.29 -18.27
C LYS A 188 31.81 -26.55 -19.56
N VAL A 189 33.04 -26.67 -20.03
CA VAL A 189 33.57 -26.05 -21.25
C VAL A 189 34.17 -27.09 -22.19
N SER A 190 34.28 -26.74 -23.47
CA SER A 190 35.08 -27.49 -24.44
C SER A 190 36.41 -26.77 -24.66
N ILE A 191 37.52 -27.49 -24.46
CA ILE A 191 38.88 -26.99 -24.60
C ILE A 191 39.50 -27.63 -25.84
N ASP A 192 39.95 -26.82 -26.79
CA ASP A 192 40.76 -27.26 -27.91
C ASP A 192 42.15 -27.68 -27.40
N LEU A 193 42.59 -28.88 -27.76
CA LEU A 193 43.87 -29.44 -27.31
C LEU A 193 45.06 -28.87 -28.09
N ASP A 194 44.80 -28.09 -29.13
CA ASP A 194 45.81 -27.32 -29.84
C ASP A 194 46.12 -26.03 -29.06
N SER A 195 47.13 -26.11 -28.19
CA SER A 195 47.66 -24.97 -27.45
C SER A 195 48.86 -24.33 -28.15
N ASP A 196 49.03 -23.02 -27.98
CA ASP A 196 50.26 -22.35 -28.36
C ASP A 196 51.43 -22.72 -27.44
N LYS A 197 52.63 -22.19 -27.75
CA LYS A 197 53.86 -22.43 -26.97
C LYS A 197 53.79 -21.99 -25.51
N ASN A 198 52.83 -21.13 -25.16
CA ASN A 198 52.63 -20.58 -23.84
C ASN A 198 51.43 -21.25 -23.11
N GLY A 199 50.82 -22.28 -23.71
CA GLY A 199 49.72 -23.04 -23.14
C GLY A 199 48.33 -22.42 -23.33
N TRP A 200 48.20 -21.37 -24.14
CA TRP A 200 46.89 -20.80 -24.49
C TRP A 200 46.18 -21.68 -25.49
N CYS A 201 44.91 -21.95 -25.24
CA CYS A 201 44.06 -22.76 -26.09
C CYS A 201 42.72 -22.06 -26.32
N MET A 202 42.03 -22.45 -27.40
CA MET A 202 40.67 -22.00 -27.63
C MET A 202 39.71 -22.76 -26.70
N VAL A 203 38.87 -22.02 -25.99
CA VAL A 203 37.84 -22.53 -25.10
C VAL A 203 36.48 -22.08 -25.62
N THR A 204 35.53 -23.01 -25.65
CA THR A 204 34.15 -22.77 -26.06
C THR A 204 33.21 -23.01 -24.89
N TYR A 205 32.39 -22.00 -24.58
CA TYR A 205 31.32 -22.06 -23.59
C TYR A 205 30.06 -21.39 -24.15
N ASN A 206 28.92 -22.10 -24.15
CA ASN A 206 27.63 -21.60 -24.68
C ASN A 206 27.76 -20.91 -26.06
N ASN A 207 28.48 -21.54 -26.99
CA ASN A 207 28.80 -21.02 -28.33
C ASN A 207 29.73 -19.80 -28.38
N THR A 208 30.10 -19.21 -27.25
CA THR A 208 31.15 -18.19 -27.16
C THR A 208 32.52 -18.84 -27.20
N LYS A 209 33.38 -18.37 -28.11
CA LYS A 209 34.78 -18.81 -28.24
C LYS A 209 35.71 -17.74 -27.72
N GLY A 210 36.75 -18.13 -27.00
CA GLY A 210 37.86 -17.27 -26.61
C GLY A 210 39.03 -18.07 -26.07
N TYR A 211 40.12 -17.41 -25.73
CA TYR A 211 41.38 -18.05 -25.33
C TYR A 211 41.55 -18.07 -23.81
N MET A 212 42.05 -19.19 -23.29
CA MET A 212 42.47 -19.34 -21.89
C MET A 212 43.61 -20.36 -21.76
N LEU A 213 44.35 -20.34 -20.64
CA LEU A 213 45.41 -21.31 -20.35
C LEU A 213 44.81 -22.65 -19.91
N ASN A 214 45.19 -23.75 -20.57
CA ASN A 214 44.74 -25.11 -20.23
C ASN A 214 45.58 -25.68 -19.06
N THR A 215 45.34 -25.20 -17.85
CA THR A 215 46.05 -25.68 -16.64
C THR A 215 45.08 -26.05 -15.53
N THR A 216 45.55 -26.81 -14.54
CA THR A 216 44.76 -27.22 -13.36
C THR A 216 44.33 -26.05 -12.48
N ASN A 217 44.92 -24.87 -12.65
CA ASN A 217 44.53 -23.64 -11.97
C ASN A 217 43.22 -23.05 -12.54
N TYR A 218 42.93 -23.29 -13.81
CA TYR A 218 41.77 -22.74 -14.50
C TYR A 218 40.73 -23.81 -14.85
N PHE A 219 41.16 -25.05 -15.10
CA PHE A 219 40.29 -26.14 -15.53
C PHE A 219 40.52 -27.42 -14.73
N SER A 220 39.45 -28.15 -14.47
CA SER A 220 39.47 -29.47 -13.81
C SER A 220 38.76 -30.50 -14.68
N ASP A 221 39.30 -31.71 -14.74
CA ASP A 221 38.66 -32.81 -15.46
C ASP A 221 37.43 -33.36 -14.70
N THR A 222 37.29 -33.06 -13.40
CA THR A 222 36.13 -33.40 -12.57
C THR A 222 35.29 -32.15 -12.21
N PRO A 223 33.99 -32.31 -11.97
CA PRO A 223 33.15 -31.20 -11.55
C PRO A 223 33.65 -30.55 -10.26
N VAL A 224 33.90 -29.24 -10.30
CA VAL A 224 34.30 -28.45 -9.12
C VAL A 224 33.08 -28.06 -8.27
N ILE A 225 31.91 -27.91 -8.91
CA ILE A 225 30.65 -27.66 -8.23
C ILE A 225 29.73 -28.85 -8.50
N LYS A 226 29.19 -29.45 -7.43
CA LYS A 226 28.24 -30.56 -7.53
C LYS A 226 26.92 -30.20 -6.85
N THR A 227 25.82 -30.69 -7.41
CA THR A 227 24.48 -30.51 -6.85
C THR A 227 24.20 -31.59 -5.82
N TYR A 228 23.62 -31.19 -4.69
CA TYR A 228 23.10 -32.08 -3.65
C TYR A 228 21.71 -31.62 -3.21
N TYR A 229 21.03 -32.49 -2.47
CA TYR A 229 19.74 -32.24 -1.85
C TYR A 229 19.86 -32.42 -0.34
N ALA A 230 19.23 -31.52 0.42
CA ALA A 230 19.25 -31.58 1.87
C ALA A 230 18.47 -32.81 2.38
N LYS A 231 19.12 -33.68 3.16
CA LYS A 231 18.50 -34.89 3.73
C LYS A 231 17.63 -34.59 4.96
N ASP A 232 17.90 -33.47 5.62
CA ASP A 232 17.07 -32.88 6.68
C ASP A 232 17.12 -31.35 6.59
N ASN A 233 16.45 -30.65 7.50
CA ASN A 233 16.61 -29.21 7.66
C ASN A 233 18.02 -28.94 8.19
N ILE A 234 18.84 -28.22 7.40
CA ILE A 234 20.26 -28.00 7.68
C ILE A 234 20.56 -26.51 7.83
N ASN A 235 21.56 -26.21 8.66
CA ASN A 235 22.06 -24.86 8.87
C ASN A 235 23.40 -24.71 8.15
N LEU A 236 23.45 -23.85 7.14
CA LEU A 236 24.70 -23.39 6.54
C LEU A 236 25.34 -22.37 7.48
N ARG A 237 26.64 -22.52 7.72
CA ARG A 237 27.40 -21.73 8.68
C ARG A 237 28.15 -20.58 8.01
N THR A 238 28.41 -19.49 8.71
CA THR A 238 29.17 -18.35 8.16
C THR A 238 30.66 -18.68 8.00
N LYS A 239 31.19 -19.64 8.78
CA LYS A 239 32.57 -20.13 8.69
C LYS A 239 32.61 -21.67 8.71
N ALA A 240 33.75 -22.25 8.34
CA ALA A 240 34.03 -23.68 8.35
C ALA A 240 34.20 -24.26 9.78
N THR A 241 33.23 -24.01 10.65
CA THR A 241 33.18 -24.51 12.03
C THR A 241 31.74 -24.52 12.54
N TRP A 242 31.43 -25.45 13.46
CA TRP A 242 30.12 -25.57 14.10
C TRP A 242 29.77 -24.37 14.98
N ASP A 243 30.78 -23.69 15.54
CA ASP A 243 30.62 -22.59 16.50
C ASP A 243 30.25 -21.25 15.84
N SER A 244 30.25 -21.20 14.51
CA SER A 244 29.92 -19.97 13.78
C SER A 244 28.41 -19.79 13.58
N ASP A 245 28.03 -18.53 13.35
CA ASP A 245 26.64 -18.15 13.12
C ASP A 245 26.01 -18.93 11.95
N VAL A 246 24.70 -19.12 12.03
CA VAL A 246 23.92 -19.69 10.92
C VAL A 246 23.77 -18.61 9.84
N ALA A 247 24.45 -18.81 8.71
CA ALA A 247 24.32 -17.97 7.52
C ALA A 247 22.94 -18.14 6.88
N GLN A 248 22.45 -19.39 6.80
CA GLN A 248 21.20 -19.72 6.12
C GLN A 248 20.65 -21.06 6.58
N LYS A 249 19.32 -21.21 6.54
CA LYS A 249 18.63 -22.48 6.73
C LYS A 249 18.19 -23.04 5.39
N VAL A 250 18.46 -24.31 5.13
CA VAL A 250 18.01 -25.04 3.94
C VAL A 250 16.97 -26.05 4.39
N GLN A 251 15.81 -26.05 3.74
CA GLN A 251 14.76 -27.03 4.04
C GLN A 251 15.14 -28.41 3.49
N LYS A 252 14.66 -29.46 4.16
CA LYS A 252 14.74 -30.83 3.66
C LYS A 252 14.21 -30.93 2.22
N GLY A 253 14.95 -31.65 1.36
CA GLY A 253 14.64 -31.88 -0.05
C GLY A 253 15.05 -30.74 -0.98
N GLU A 254 15.43 -29.58 -0.45
CA GLU A 254 15.86 -28.46 -1.29
C GLU A 254 17.24 -28.70 -1.89
N LYS A 255 17.41 -28.15 -3.10
CA LYS A 255 18.64 -28.25 -3.88
C LYS A 255 19.69 -27.25 -3.40
N VAL A 256 20.92 -27.72 -3.22
CA VAL A 256 22.10 -26.89 -2.94
C VAL A 256 23.23 -27.21 -3.91
N THR A 257 24.15 -26.28 -4.11
CA THR A 257 25.39 -26.53 -4.84
C THR A 257 26.58 -26.46 -3.90
N VAL A 258 27.49 -27.43 -3.99
CA VAL A 258 28.65 -27.56 -3.11
C VAL A 258 29.91 -27.36 -3.95
N ASN A 259 30.79 -26.45 -3.52
CA ASN A 259 32.09 -26.23 -4.13
C ASN A 259 33.13 -27.18 -3.56
N LEU A 260 33.44 -28.25 -4.30
CA LEU A 260 34.34 -29.33 -3.90
C LEU A 260 35.81 -28.91 -3.76
N LYS A 261 36.20 -27.70 -4.22
CA LYS A 261 37.56 -27.17 -4.04
C LYS A 261 37.77 -26.44 -2.71
N THR A 262 36.70 -26.07 -2.02
CA THR A 262 36.75 -25.22 -0.82
C THR A 262 36.88 -26.01 0.48
N ASN A 263 37.42 -27.23 0.42
CA ASN A 263 37.56 -28.08 1.60
C ASN A 263 38.48 -27.43 2.62
N VAL A 264 37.91 -27.08 3.77
CA VAL A 264 38.64 -26.67 4.98
C VAL A 264 38.24 -27.64 6.08
N ASN A 265 39.11 -28.60 6.42
CA ASN A 265 38.86 -29.63 7.44
C ASN A 265 37.52 -30.37 7.25
N GLY A 266 37.17 -30.71 6.01
CA GLY A 266 35.93 -31.42 5.68
C GLY A 266 34.69 -30.53 5.51
N TRP A 267 34.81 -29.22 5.75
CA TRP A 267 33.77 -28.23 5.43
C TRP A 267 33.94 -27.74 4.00
N TYR A 268 32.82 -27.65 3.30
CA TYR A 268 32.76 -27.14 1.94
C TYR A 268 31.88 -25.90 1.91
N GLN A 269 32.19 -24.97 1.02
CA GLN A 269 31.32 -23.87 0.70
C GLN A 269 30.10 -24.40 -0.06
N VAL A 270 28.92 -24.05 0.43
CA VAL A 270 27.61 -24.46 -0.09
C VAL A 270 26.83 -23.21 -0.46
N THR A 271 26.21 -23.22 -1.63
CA THR A 271 25.36 -22.12 -2.12
C THR A 271 23.90 -22.57 -2.14
N TYR A 272 23.03 -21.76 -1.54
CA TYR A 272 21.58 -21.95 -1.54
C TYR A 272 20.87 -20.61 -1.76
N GLY A 273 19.97 -20.52 -2.74
CA GLY A 273 19.26 -19.28 -3.05
C GLY A 273 20.18 -18.08 -3.36
N GLY A 274 21.35 -18.34 -3.96
CA GLY A 274 22.35 -17.32 -4.32
C GLY A 274 23.26 -16.84 -3.17
N LYS A 275 23.05 -17.30 -1.93
CA LYS A 275 23.93 -17.00 -0.79
C LYS A 275 24.84 -18.18 -0.48
N THR A 276 26.02 -17.88 0.05
CA THR A 276 27.03 -18.87 0.40
C THR A 276 27.11 -19.06 1.92
N GLY A 277 27.38 -20.29 2.33
CA GLY A 277 27.75 -20.66 3.69
C GLY A 277 28.63 -21.91 3.66
N TYR A 278 28.91 -22.50 4.81
CA TYR A 278 29.75 -23.68 4.95
C TYR A 278 28.98 -24.84 5.57
N MET A 279 29.22 -26.06 5.09
CA MET A 279 28.72 -27.28 5.70
C MET A 279 29.66 -28.47 5.49
N ILE A 280 29.66 -29.42 6.42
CA ILE A 280 30.31 -30.72 6.24
C ILE A 280 29.55 -31.53 5.18
N LEU A 281 30.28 -32.03 4.18
CA LEU A 281 29.72 -32.91 3.16
C LEU A 281 29.74 -34.36 3.63
N ASN A 282 28.56 -34.91 3.95
CA ASN A 282 28.39 -36.33 4.25
C ASN A 282 26.94 -36.79 3.95
N ASN A 283 26.74 -38.12 3.90
CA ASN A 283 25.44 -38.74 3.60
C ASN A 283 24.39 -38.60 4.71
N ASN A 284 24.73 -37.98 5.85
CA ASN A 284 23.77 -37.68 6.92
C ASN A 284 23.03 -36.37 6.64
N TYR A 285 23.67 -35.42 5.95
CA TYR A 285 23.12 -34.10 5.69
C TYR A 285 22.76 -33.83 4.24
N LEU A 286 23.53 -34.37 3.29
CA LEU A 286 23.37 -34.12 1.86
C LEU A 286 23.36 -35.43 1.08
N VAL A 287 22.51 -35.51 0.08
CA VAL A 287 22.41 -36.66 -0.85
C VAL A 287 22.45 -36.19 -2.30
N GLU A 288 22.95 -37.03 -3.20
CA GLU A 288 23.10 -36.65 -4.62
C GLU A 288 21.79 -36.71 -5.39
N ASN A 289 20.92 -37.66 -5.03
CA ASN A 289 19.63 -37.84 -5.67
C ASN A 289 18.55 -37.01 -4.96
N PRO A 290 17.58 -36.44 -5.71
CA PRO A 290 16.42 -35.78 -5.11
C PRO A 290 15.67 -36.72 -4.16
N LEU A 291 15.16 -36.19 -3.06
CA LEU A 291 14.24 -36.94 -2.20
C LEU A 291 12.87 -37.08 -2.89
N ASN A 292 12.25 -38.25 -2.80
CA ASN A 292 10.89 -38.49 -3.28
C ASN A 292 9.87 -37.85 -2.32
N MET A 293 9.52 -36.60 -2.63
CA MET A 293 8.61 -35.79 -1.82
C MET A 293 7.33 -35.50 -2.60
N GLU A 294 6.18 -35.83 -2.04
CA GLU A 294 4.87 -35.48 -2.60
C GLU A 294 4.16 -34.44 -1.73
N THR A 295 3.29 -33.63 -2.33
CA THR A 295 2.48 -32.64 -1.60
C THR A 295 1.09 -33.21 -1.30
N TYR A 296 0.68 -33.17 -0.04
CA TYR A 296 -0.65 -33.54 0.42
C TYR A 296 -1.29 -32.38 1.18
N TYR A 297 -2.60 -32.45 1.36
CA TYR A 297 -3.40 -31.51 2.13
C TYR A 297 -3.97 -32.21 3.35
N ALA A 298 -3.84 -31.58 4.50
CA ALA A 298 -4.39 -32.06 5.75
C ALA A 298 -5.92 -32.18 5.68
N VAL A 299 -6.46 -33.40 5.84
CA VAL A 299 -7.91 -33.65 5.89
C VAL A 299 -8.51 -33.12 7.19
N GLY A 300 -7.74 -33.12 8.28
CA GLY A 300 -8.14 -32.56 9.57
C GLY A 300 -7.00 -31.77 10.20
N THR A 301 -7.12 -31.45 11.48
CA THR A 301 -5.96 -30.94 12.24
C THR A 301 -4.99 -32.10 12.47
N LEU A 302 -3.74 -31.96 12.02
CA LEU A 302 -2.74 -33.02 12.13
C LEU A 302 -1.76 -32.71 13.25
N ASN A 303 -1.53 -33.68 14.12
CA ASN A 303 -0.51 -33.61 15.15
C ASN A 303 0.74 -34.33 14.63
N LEU A 304 1.72 -33.57 14.16
CA LEU A 304 3.03 -34.09 13.78
C LEU A 304 3.76 -34.55 15.04
N ARG A 305 4.18 -35.81 15.06
CA ARG A 305 4.88 -36.40 16.20
C ARG A 305 6.40 -36.33 16.04
N SER A 306 7.13 -36.31 17.15
CA SER A 306 8.59 -36.26 17.17
C SER A 306 9.25 -37.56 16.74
N ALA A 307 8.56 -38.71 16.83
CA ALA A 307 9.02 -39.99 16.32
C ALA A 307 7.87 -40.79 15.65
N ALA A 308 8.23 -41.83 14.90
CA ALA A 308 7.32 -42.74 14.19
C ALA A 308 6.57 -43.72 15.12
N ASN A 309 5.90 -43.19 16.16
CA ASN A 309 5.08 -43.96 17.10
C ASN A 309 4.08 -43.05 17.83
N TRP A 310 3.03 -43.66 18.38
CA TRP A 310 1.93 -42.98 19.06
C TRP A 310 2.31 -42.38 20.43
N ASP A 311 3.35 -42.87 21.08
CA ASP A 311 3.76 -42.43 22.42
C ASP A 311 4.66 -41.18 22.40
N SER A 312 5.20 -40.84 21.24
CA SER A 312 6.07 -39.68 21.08
C SER A 312 5.31 -38.35 21.15
N SER A 313 6.01 -37.32 21.62
CA SER A 313 5.48 -35.97 21.80
C SER A 313 5.02 -35.36 20.47
N ILE A 314 4.00 -34.50 20.53
CA ILE A 314 3.56 -33.70 19.38
C ILE A 314 4.55 -32.55 19.21
N SER A 315 5.25 -32.51 18.08
CA SER A 315 6.22 -31.47 17.74
C SER A 315 5.54 -30.24 17.15
N LEU A 316 4.48 -30.43 16.35
CA LEU A 316 3.80 -29.35 15.63
C LEU A 316 2.37 -29.75 15.29
N VAL A 317 1.48 -28.76 15.22
CA VAL A 317 0.11 -28.93 14.77
C VAL A 317 -0.07 -28.28 13.40
N VAL A 318 -0.47 -29.07 12.41
CA VAL A 318 -0.79 -28.59 11.06
C VAL A 318 -2.30 -28.31 11.01
N PRO A 319 -2.72 -27.07 10.71
CA PRO A 319 -4.13 -26.76 10.51
C PRO A 319 -4.71 -27.52 9.31
N GLU A 320 -6.01 -27.82 9.40
CA GLU A 320 -6.77 -28.46 8.32
C GLU A 320 -6.67 -27.69 6.99
N GLY A 321 -6.64 -28.45 5.89
CA GLY A 321 -6.50 -27.93 4.53
C GLY A 321 -5.13 -27.40 4.17
N ARG A 322 -4.17 -27.34 5.11
CA ARG A 322 -2.81 -26.88 4.80
C ARG A 322 -2.03 -27.94 4.05
N ALA A 323 -1.20 -27.47 3.12
CA ALA A 323 -0.30 -28.30 2.36
C ALA A 323 0.90 -28.73 3.22
N VAL A 324 1.30 -29.99 3.07
CA VAL A 324 2.47 -30.59 3.70
C VAL A 324 3.26 -31.37 2.67
N LYS A 325 4.59 -31.43 2.82
CA LYS A 325 5.46 -32.28 1.99
C LYS A 325 5.68 -33.61 2.71
N VAL A 326 5.31 -34.71 2.08
CA VAL A 326 5.43 -36.08 2.59
C VAL A 326 6.58 -36.78 1.88
N GLU A 327 7.50 -37.36 2.64
CA GLU A 327 8.58 -38.20 2.13
C GLU A 327 8.05 -39.62 1.91
N MET A 328 8.14 -40.13 0.68
CA MET A 328 7.61 -41.44 0.33
C MET A 328 8.56 -42.58 0.67
N ASP A 329 9.87 -42.34 0.56
CA ASP A 329 10.89 -43.36 0.73
C ASP A 329 11.40 -43.38 2.18
N THR A 330 10.54 -43.76 3.13
CA THR A 330 10.91 -43.83 4.55
C THR A 330 10.98 -45.27 5.08
N ASN A 331 12.04 -45.60 5.81
CA ASN A 331 12.16 -46.87 6.54
C ASN A 331 11.39 -46.84 7.89
N SER A 332 10.31 -46.07 7.98
CA SER A 332 9.57 -45.78 9.23
C SER A 332 8.32 -46.64 9.41
N GLY A 333 8.17 -47.71 8.63
CA GLY A 333 6.99 -48.58 8.67
C GLY A 333 5.72 -47.84 8.19
N PRO A 334 4.58 -47.93 8.91
CA PRO A 334 3.34 -47.26 8.50
C PRO A 334 3.32 -45.74 8.77
N TRP A 335 4.43 -45.19 9.27
CA TRP A 335 4.59 -43.77 9.57
C TRP A 335 5.40 -43.07 8.50
N TYR A 336 4.98 -41.87 8.17
CA TYR A 336 5.57 -41.07 7.12
C TYR A 336 6.13 -39.80 7.71
N LYS A 337 7.33 -39.44 7.25
CA LYS A 337 7.99 -38.20 7.64
C LYS A 337 7.41 -37.06 6.82
N VAL A 338 6.85 -36.07 7.51
CA VAL A 338 6.11 -34.95 6.93
C VAL A 338 6.75 -33.64 7.35
N THR A 339 6.81 -32.70 6.42
CA THR A 339 7.40 -31.37 6.63
C THR A 339 6.34 -30.28 6.48
N TYR A 340 6.22 -29.43 7.49
CA TYR A 340 5.37 -28.24 7.51
C TYR A 340 6.14 -27.08 8.14
N GLN A 341 6.14 -25.91 7.49
CA GLN A 341 6.80 -24.68 7.98
C GLN A 341 8.26 -24.85 8.47
N ASN A 342 9.09 -25.61 7.74
CA ASN A 342 10.48 -25.94 8.11
C ASN A 342 10.64 -26.86 9.32
N GLN A 343 9.58 -27.53 9.77
CA GLN A 343 9.69 -28.54 10.82
C GLN A 343 9.27 -29.89 10.27
N THR A 344 9.98 -30.93 10.72
CA THR A 344 9.70 -32.31 10.37
C THR A 344 9.05 -33.02 11.56
N GLY A 345 8.13 -33.92 11.24
CA GLY A 345 7.54 -34.83 12.21
C GLY A 345 6.93 -36.04 11.50
N TYR A 346 6.27 -36.88 12.27
CA TYR A 346 5.75 -38.16 11.79
C TYR A 346 4.24 -38.23 11.98
N ILE A 347 3.55 -38.77 10.97
CA ILE A 347 2.12 -39.12 11.02
C ILE A 347 1.91 -40.49 10.38
N PRO A 348 0.88 -41.25 10.77
CA PRO A 348 0.45 -42.41 9.98
C PRO A 348 -0.14 -41.91 8.64
N LEU A 349 0.28 -42.48 7.51
CA LEU A 349 -0.34 -42.11 6.23
C LEU A 349 -1.56 -43.00 6.00
N THR A 350 -2.72 -42.40 6.22
CA THR A 350 -3.99 -42.94 5.74
C THR A 350 -4.74 -41.83 5.00
N ASP A 351 -5.66 -42.23 4.13
CA ASP A 351 -6.53 -41.29 3.39
C ASP A 351 -7.42 -40.46 4.33
N ASP A 352 -7.53 -40.84 5.61
CA ASP A 352 -8.28 -40.10 6.64
C ASP A 352 -7.54 -38.85 7.12
N TYR A 353 -6.20 -38.82 7.01
CA TYR A 353 -5.37 -37.71 7.48
C TYR A 353 -4.90 -36.81 6.33
N LEU A 354 -4.66 -37.37 5.16
CA LEU A 354 -4.06 -36.65 4.03
C LEU A 354 -4.80 -36.88 2.72
N SER A 355 -4.83 -35.85 1.88
CA SER A 355 -5.43 -35.88 0.54
C SER A 355 -4.46 -35.33 -0.50
N LYS A 356 -4.39 -35.95 -1.68
CA LYS A 356 -3.60 -35.45 -2.81
C LYS A 356 -4.17 -34.15 -3.41
N THR A 357 -5.46 -33.89 -3.20
CA THR A 357 -6.15 -32.68 -3.67
C THR A 357 -6.56 -31.80 -2.49
N THR A 358 -6.78 -30.51 -2.75
CA THR A 358 -7.29 -29.58 -1.76
C THR A 358 -8.64 -30.06 -1.23
N VAL A 359 -8.76 -30.18 0.08
CA VAL A 359 -9.98 -30.70 0.73
C VAL A 359 -10.96 -29.60 1.10
N LEU A 360 -10.49 -28.35 1.26
CA LEU A 360 -11.33 -27.22 1.64
C LEU A 360 -11.79 -26.46 0.41
N LYS A 361 -13.10 -26.21 0.32
CA LYS A 361 -13.71 -25.37 -0.72
C LYS A 361 -14.73 -24.42 -0.11
N THR A 362 -14.82 -23.22 -0.67
CA THR A 362 -15.78 -22.20 -0.24
C THR A 362 -17.11 -22.37 -0.95
N TYR A 363 -18.20 -22.30 -0.18
CA TYR A 363 -19.58 -22.30 -0.66
C TYR A 363 -20.35 -21.15 -0.02
N TYR A 364 -21.55 -20.88 -0.52
CA TYR A 364 -22.46 -19.87 0.00
C TYR A 364 -23.79 -20.52 0.39
N ALA A 365 -24.35 -20.10 1.52
CA ALA A 365 -25.64 -20.58 1.97
C ALA A 365 -26.77 -20.07 1.05
N LYS A 366 -27.53 -20.99 0.46
CA LYS A 366 -28.67 -20.66 -0.42
C LYS A 366 -29.90 -20.15 0.34
N ASP A 367 -29.98 -20.50 1.62
CA ASP A 367 -31.01 -20.02 2.55
C ASP A 367 -30.42 -19.82 3.96
N ASN A 368 -31.26 -19.54 4.95
CA ASN A 368 -30.87 -19.56 6.36
C ASN A 368 -30.78 -21.01 6.82
N LEU A 369 -29.57 -21.45 7.16
CA LEU A 369 -29.27 -22.86 7.40
C LEU A 369 -28.78 -23.11 8.83
N ASN A 370 -29.01 -24.33 9.29
CA ASN A 370 -28.49 -24.81 10.56
C ASN A 370 -27.17 -25.56 10.34
N LEU A 371 -26.09 -25.05 10.92
CA LEU A 371 -24.85 -25.79 11.08
C LEU A 371 -25.02 -26.75 12.26
N ARG A 372 -25.01 -28.06 12.00
CA ARG A 372 -25.36 -29.08 13.00
C ARG A 372 -24.14 -29.67 13.71
N THR A 373 -24.29 -30.13 14.94
CA THR A 373 -23.18 -30.72 15.71
C THR A 373 -22.78 -32.11 15.20
N LYS A 374 -23.69 -32.85 14.56
CA LYS A 374 -23.44 -34.18 13.97
C LYS A 374 -24.00 -34.26 12.54
N ALA A 375 -23.56 -35.27 11.79
CA ALA A 375 -24.01 -35.59 10.42
C ALA A 375 -25.42 -36.21 10.37
N THR A 376 -26.40 -35.54 10.99
CA THR A 376 -27.80 -35.97 11.04
C THR A 376 -28.73 -34.79 11.31
N TRP A 377 -29.95 -34.88 10.77
CA TRP A 377 -31.01 -33.88 10.92
C TRP A 377 -31.51 -33.69 12.35
N ASP A 378 -31.33 -34.65 13.24
CA ASP A 378 -31.87 -34.58 14.61
C ASP A 378 -30.86 -34.04 15.64
N SER A 379 -29.63 -33.74 15.20
CA SER A 379 -28.60 -33.22 16.10
C SER A 379 -28.75 -31.72 16.38
N ASP A 380 -28.19 -31.30 17.53
CA ASP A 380 -28.19 -29.91 17.98
C ASP A 380 -27.63 -28.95 16.93
N VAL A 381 -28.20 -27.75 16.88
CA VAL A 381 -27.71 -26.67 16.02
C VAL A 381 -26.54 -25.98 16.70
N ALA A 382 -25.33 -26.18 16.17
CA ALA A 382 -24.11 -25.54 16.64
C ALA A 382 -24.12 -24.03 16.38
N GLN A 383 -24.63 -23.61 15.21
CA GLN A 383 -24.74 -22.22 14.79
C GLN A 383 -25.75 -22.08 13.64
N LYS A 384 -26.36 -20.90 13.49
CA LYS A 384 -27.15 -20.55 12.30
C LYS A 384 -26.28 -19.80 11.29
N VAL A 385 -26.34 -20.21 10.02
CA VAL A 385 -25.67 -19.57 8.89
C VAL A 385 -26.71 -18.78 8.10
N GLN A 386 -26.48 -17.48 7.91
CA GLN A 386 -27.42 -16.65 7.16
C GLN A 386 -27.32 -16.88 5.66
N LYS A 387 -28.43 -16.69 4.95
CA LYS A 387 -28.48 -16.70 3.50
C LYS A 387 -27.41 -15.77 2.90
N GLY A 388 -26.70 -16.28 1.90
CA GLY A 388 -25.62 -15.59 1.18
C GLY A 388 -24.28 -15.56 1.91
N GLU A 389 -24.21 -16.00 3.17
CA GLU A 389 -22.94 -16.05 3.89
C GLU A 389 -22.04 -17.16 3.37
N LYS A 390 -20.73 -16.89 3.41
CA LYS A 390 -19.69 -17.83 3.00
C LYS A 390 -19.44 -18.87 4.09
N VAL A 391 -19.27 -20.12 3.66
CA VAL A 391 -18.86 -21.25 4.51
C VAL A 391 -17.72 -22.01 3.86
N THR A 392 -16.88 -22.65 4.67
CA THR A 392 -15.80 -23.51 4.17
C THR A 392 -16.16 -24.97 4.42
N VAL A 393 -16.27 -25.75 3.35
CA VAL A 393 -16.65 -27.16 3.37
C VAL A 393 -15.41 -28.03 3.18
N ASN A 394 -15.26 -29.06 4.01
CA ASN A 394 -14.26 -30.10 3.82
C ASN A 394 -14.82 -31.28 3.01
N LEU A 395 -14.44 -31.35 1.75
CA LEU A 395 -14.91 -32.33 0.76
C LEU A 395 -14.49 -33.77 1.02
N LYS A 396 -13.58 -34.03 1.97
CA LYS A 396 -13.16 -35.39 2.35
C LYS A 396 -13.92 -35.97 3.55
N THR A 397 -14.68 -35.14 4.28
CA THR A 397 -15.37 -35.53 5.52
C THR A 397 -16.81 -35.98 5.34
N SER A 398 -17.16 -36.50 4.15
CA SER A 398 -18.54 -36.88 3.84
C SER A 398 -18.99 -38.08 4.67
N VAL A 399 -20.07 -37.92 5.43
CA VAL A 399 -20.77 -39.00 6.12
C VAL A 399 -22.23 -38.94 5.68
N ASN A 400 -22.69 -39.91 4.88
CA ASN A 400 -24.05 -39.96 4.35
C ASN A 400 -24.50 -38.65 3.66
N GLY A 401 -23.58 -37.99 2.93
CA GLY A 401 -23.85 -36.73 2.22
C GLY A 401 -23.74 -35.46 3.07
N TRP A 402 -23.46 -35.59 4.37
CA TRP A 402 -23.11 -34.48 5.25
C TRP A 402 -21.61 -34.25 5.23
N TYR A 403 -21.20 -33.01 5.04
CA TYR A 403 -19.80 -32.61 5.05
C TYR A 403 -19.53 -31.78 6.29
N GLN A 404 -18.32 -31.87 6.83
CA GLN A 404 -17.88 -30.94 7.86
C GLN A 404 -17.74 -29.55 7.24
N VAL A 405 -18.39 -28.58 7.88
CA VAL A 405 -18.44 -27.18 7.46
C VAL A 405 -17.93 -26.30 8.60
N THR A 406 -17.12 -25.31 8.25
CA THR A 406 -16.63 -24.28 9.16
C THR A 406 -17.27 -22.94 8.81
N TYR A 407 -17.90 -22.30 9.81
CA TYR A 407 -18.50 -20.97 9.71
C TYR A 407 -18.21 -20.18 10.98
N GLY A 408 -17.71 -18.94 10.85
CA GLY A 408 -17.40 -18.08 12.01
C GLY A 408 -16.42 -18.70 13.01
N GLY A 409 -15.55 -19.60 12.56
CA GLY A 409 -14.60 -20.34 13.42
C GLY A 409 -15.20 -21.58 14.12
N LYS A 410 -16.52 -21.80 14.06
CA LYS A 410 -17.16 -23.01 14.58
C LYS A 410 -17.27 -24.09 13.50
N LYS A 411 -17.07 -25.34 13.89
CA LYS A 411 -17.26 -26.51 13.03
C LYS A 411 -18.61 -27.16 13.30
N GLY A 412 -19.21 -27.71 12.26
CA GLY A 412 -20.37 -28.58 12.32
C GLY A 412 -20.56 -29.31 11.00
N TYR A 413 -21.77 -29.76 10.73
CA TYR A 413 -22.11 -30.54 9.55
C TYR A 413 -23.28 -29.90 8.80
N MET A 414 -23.19 -29.92 7.48
CA MET A 414 -24.26 -29.50 6.56
C MET A 414 -24.28 -30.41 5.34
N ILE A 415 -25.45 -30.55 4.71
CA ILE A 415 -25.58 -31.25 3.43
C ILE A 415 -25.04 -30.36 2.31
N LEU A 416 -24.23 -30.95 1.43
CA LEU A 416 -23.72 -30.29 0.24
C LEU A 416 -24.55 -30.70 -0.98
N ASN A 417 -25.47 -29.83 -1.40
CA ASN A 417 -26.16 -29.89 -2.69
C ASN A 417 -26.71 -28.50 -3.04
N ASP A 418 -27.18 -28.34 -4.28
CA ASP A 418 -27.68 -27.06 -4.80
C ASP A 418 -28.94 -26.53 -4.09
N ASN A 419 -29.55 -27.26 -3.17
CA ASN A 419 -30.66 -26.74 -2.34
C ASN A 419 -30.17 -26.02 -1.09
N TYR A 420 -28.97 -26.33 -0.60
CA TYR A 420 -28.42 -25.77 0.63
C TYR A 420 -27.20 -24.90 0.37
N LEU A 421 -26.21 -25.40 -0.37
CA LEU A 421 -24.92 -24.74 -0.56
C LEU A 421 -24.62 -24.61 -2.04
N VAL A 422 -24.28 -23.39 -2.47
CA VAL A 422 -23.97 -23.07 -3.86
C VAL A 422 -22.55 -22.54 -4.00
N GLU A 423 -21.90 -22.79 -5.14
CA GLU A 423 -20.51 -22.34 -5.37
C GLU A 423 -20.42 -20.86 -5.71
N LYS A 424 -21.43 -20.32 -6.39
CA LYS A 424 -21.48 -18.91 -6.78
C LYS A 424 -22.10 -18.09 -5.65
N ALA A 425 -21.47 -16.96 -5.34
CA ALA A 425 -22.02 -15.99 -4.40
C ALA A 425 -23.40 -15.50 -4.88
N LEU A 426 -24.35 -15.38 -3.95
CA LEU A 426 -25.65 -14.78 -4.23
C LEU A 426 -25.50 -13.27 -4.42
N ASN A 427 -26.21 -12.70 -5.40
CA ASN A 427 -26.23 -11.26 -5.66
C ASN A 427 -27.13 -10.54 -4.65
N MET A 428 -26.60 -10.29 -3.46
CA MET A 428 -27.33 -9.66 -2.36
C MET A 428 -27.01 -8.16 -2.30
N LYS A 429 -28.03 -7.31 -2.30
CA LYS A 429 -27.92 -5.86 -2.02
C LYS A 429 -28.61 -5.48 -0.73
N THR A 430 -28.12 -4.45 -0.06
CA THR A 430 -28.73 -3.94 1.18
C THR A 430 -29.59 -2.72 0.85
N TYR A 431 -30.85 -2.75 1.29
CA TYR A 431 -31.81 -1.65 1.22
C TYR A 431 -32.32 -1.32 2.62
N TYR A 432 -32.96 -0.16 2.77
CA TYR A 432 -33.56 0.29 4.03
C TYR A 432 -35.07 0.45 3.86
N ALA A 433 -35.83 -0.07 4.81
CA ALA A 433 -37.27 0.07 4.85
C ALA A 433 -37.67 1.55 4.99
N VAL A 434 -38.43 2.08 4.03
CA VAL A 434 -38.89 3.49 4.02
C VAL A 434 -40.02 3.72 5.02
N SER A 435 -40.77 2.67 5.36
CA SER A 435 -41.82 2.61 6.38
C SER A 435 -41.81 1.22 7.05
N SER A 436 -42.74 0.94 7.97
CA SER A 436 -42.89 -0.42 8.49
C SER A 436 -43.47 -1.34 7.39
N LEU A 437 -42.72 -2.37 7.01
CA LEU A 437 -43.04 -3.23 5.86
C LEU A 437 -43.49 -4.62 6.28
N ASN A 438 -44.48 -5.16 5.57
CA ASN A 438 -44.92 -6.54 5.72
C ASN A 438 -44.32 -7.42 4.62
N LEU A 439 -43.25 -8.15 4.90
CA LEU A 439 -42.71 -9.14 3.97
C LEU A 439 -43.74 -10.25 3.76
N ARG A 440 -44.03 -10.54 2.51
CA ARG A 440 -45.06 -11.50 2.07
C ARG A 440 -44.48 -12.89 1.89
N SER A 441 -45.28 -13.94 2.10
CA SER A 441 -44.84 -15.34 1.90
C SER A 441 -44.68 -15.68 0.41
N GLU A 442 -45.41 -14.99 -0.47
CA GLU A 442 -45.32 -15.09 -1.93
C GLU A 442 -45.19 -13.70 -2.56
N ALA A 443 -44.82 -13.65 -3.85
CA ALA A 443 -44.67 -12.43 -4.64
C ALA A 443 -46.01 -11.77 -5.03
N LYS A 444 -46.90 -11.57 -4.04
CA LYS A 444 -48.24 -10.98 -4.19
C LYS A 444 -48.76 -10.41 -2.86
N TRP A 445 -49.56 -9.35 -2.96
CA TRP A 445 -50.01 -8.57 -1.80
C TRP A 445 -50.96 -9.29 -0.85
N ASP A 446 -51.76 -10.22 -1.37
CA ASP A 446 -52.79 -10.99 -0.66
C ASP A 446 -52.25 -12.25 0.05
N SER A 447 -50.97 -12.56 -0.12
CA SER A 447 -50.34 -13.68 0.58
C SER A 447 -50.06 -13.37 2.07
N SER A 448 -49.82 -14.43 2.84
CA SER A 448 -49.58 -14.32 4.28
C SER A 448 -48.34 -13.48 4.62
N ILE A 449 -48.33 -12.87 5.81
CA ILE A 449 -47.20 -12.07 6.28
C ILE A 449 -46.15 -13.02 6.85
N SER A 450 -44.97 -13.08 6.22
CA SER A 450 -43.83 -13.84 6.73
C SER A 450 -43.16 -13.12 7.92
N GLN A 451 -43.01 -11.79 7.80
CA GLN A 451 -42.35 -10.96 8.81
C GLN A 451 -42.68 -9.48 8.65
N VAL A 452 -42.66 -8.75 9.76
CA VAL A 452 -42.70 -7.28 9.77
C VAL A 452 -41.29 -6.72 9.90
N VAL A 453 -40.91 -5.82 9.00
CA VAL A 453 -39.65 -5.06 9.04
C VAL A 453 -39.97 -3.67 9.58
N PRO A 454 -39.46 -3.28 10.76
CA PRO A 454 -39.62 -1.92 11.25
C PRO A 454 -39.02 -0.89 10.29
N GLU A 455 -39.60 0.31 10.27
CA GLU A 455 -39.09 1.43 9.49
C GLU A 455 -37.61 1.72 9.76
N GLY A 456 -36.85 2.04 8.71
CA GLY A 456 -35.42 2.36 8.74
C GLY A 456 -34.50 1.14 8.87
N ARG A 457 -35.04 -0.06 9.10
CA ARG A 457 -34.22 -1.28 9.23
C ARG A 457 -33.66 -1.71 7.88
N ALA A 458 -32.41 -2.16 7.94
CA ALA A 458 -31.72 -2.74 6.79
C ALA A 458 -32.27 -4.13 6.47
N VAL A 459 -32.45 -4.40 5.18
CA VAL A 459 -32.87 -5.69 4.64
C VAL A 459 -31.92 -6.11 3.53
N LYS A 460 -31.67 -7.42 3.39
CA LYS A 460 -30.89 -7.97 2.27
C LYS A 460 -31.85 -8.41 1.17
N VAL A 461 -31.71 -7.86 -0.02
CA VAL A 461 -32.51 -8.15 -1.21
C VAL A 461 -31.68 -8.99 -2.17
N GLU A 462 -32.24 -10.11 -2.62
CA GLU A 462 -31.62 -11.01 -3.59
C GLU A 462 -32.01 -10.62 -5.01
N MET A 463 -31.09 -9.98 -5.72
CA MET A 463 -31.38 -9.30 -7.00
C MET A 463 -31.70 -10.27 -8.15
N ASP A 464 -31.28 -11.53 -8.04
CA ASP A 464 -31.44 -12.53 -9.10
C ASP A 464 -32.74 -13.37 -8.98
N THR A 465 -33.63 -13.07 -8.04
CA THR A 465 -34.82 -13.91 -7.71
C THR A 465 -36.16 -13.20 -7.90
N ASN A 466 -36.24 -12.25 -8.83
CA ASN A 466 -37.44 -11.44 -9.00
C ASN A 466 -38.58 -12.19 -9.70
N VAL A 467 -39.80 -11.95 -9.24
CA VAL A 467 -41.04 -12.31 -9.92
C VAL A 467 -41.77 -11.01 -10.23
N GLY A 468 -41.64 -10.51 -11.46
CA GLY A 468 -42.03 -9.14 -11.78
C GLY A 468 -41.18 -8.12 -11.03
N ASN A 469 -41.82 -7.23 -10.27
CA ASN A 469 -41.17 -6.22 -9.42
C ASN A 469 -40.96 -6.68 -7.97
N TRP A 470 -41.36 -7.90 -7.60
CA TRP A 470 -41.18 -8.47 -6.27
C TRP A 470 -39.85 -9.19 -6.17
N PHE A 471 -39.09 -8.87 -5.12
CA PHE A 471 -37.80 -9.48 -4.84
C PHE A 471 -37.85 -10.27 -3.55
N LYS A 472 -37.00 -11.28 -3.44
CA LYS A 472 -36.82 -12.02 -2.19
C LYS A 472 -35.99 -11.16 -1.23
N VAL A 473 -36.57 -10.87 -0.07
CA VAL A 473 -36.03 -9.98 0.96
C VAL A 473 -35.84 -10.74 2.26
N THR A 474 -34.67 -10.60 2.87
CA THR A 474 -34.31 -11.24 4.15
C THR A 474 -34.13 -10.17 5.22
N TYR A 475 -34.83 -10.34 6.35
CA TYR A 475 -34.69 -9.53 7.56
C TYR A 475 -34.70 -10.45 8.79
N ASP A 476 -33.77 -10.24 9.73
CA ASP A 476 -33.64 -11.03 10.98
C ASP A 476 -33.89 -12.55 10.79
N ASN A 477 -33.19 -13.15 9.82
CA ASN A 477 -33.17 -14.59 9.57
C ASN A 477 -34.51 -15.19 9.06
N LYS A 478 -35.48 -14.37 8.63
CA LYS A 478 -36.58 -14.87 7.79
C LYS A 478 -36.64 -14.16 6.47
N THR A 479 -37.21 -14.88 5.52
CA THR A 479 -37.27 -14.50 4.13
C THR A 479 -38.72 -14.30 3.73
N GLY A 480 -38.99 -13.26 2.95
CA GLY A 480 -40.27 -13.04 2.31
C GLY A 480 -40.08 -12.25 1.02
N TYR A 481 -41.18 -11.73 0.48
CA TYR A 481 -41.19 -10.96 -0.77
C TYR A 481 -41.67 -9.54 -0.51
N MET A 482 -41.06 -8.58 -1.21
CA MET A 482 -41.46 -7.16 -1.21
C MET A 482 -41.13 -6.55 -2.58
N PRO A 483 -41.95 -5.61 -3.11
CA PRO A 483 -41.59 -4.85 -4.30
C PRO A 483 -40.37 -3.98 -4.07
N LEU A 484 -39.45 -3.95 -5.03
CA LEU A 484 -38.30 -3.06 -4.99
C LEU A 484 -38.59 -1.75 -5.71
N ASN A 485 -38.82 -0.69 -4.94
CA ASN A 485 -38.92 0.69 -5.42
C ASN A 485 -38.75 1.66 -4.23
N ASP A 486 -38.53 2.93 -4.56
CA ASP A 486 -38.27 3.98 -3.56
C ASP A 486 -39.44 4.27 -2.60
N LEU A 487 -40.64 3.73 -2.86
CA LEU A 487 -41.76 3.84 -1.93
C LEU A 487 -41.60 2.91 -0.71
N TYR A 488 -40.97 1.75 -0.90
CA TYR A 488 -40.84 0.72 0.14
C TYR A 488 -39.39 0.54 0.61
N LEU A 489 -38.44 0.58 -0.30
CA LEU A 489 -37.04 0.21 -0.07
C LEU A 489 -36.12 1.24 -0.71
N SER A 490 -35.26 1.89 0.08
CA SER A 490 -34.29 2.87 -0.40
C SER A 490 -32.85 2.36 -0.28
N GLU A 491 -31.99 2.72 -1.24
CA GLU A 491 -30.54 2.49 -1.15
C GLU A 491 -29.86 3.46 -0.16
N THR A 492 -30.53 4.56 0.19
CA THR A 492 -29.98 5.64 1.03
C THR A 492 -30.76 5.79 2.34
N ALA A 493 -30.11 6.33 3.38
CA ALA A 493 -30.72 6.53 4.69
C ALA A 493 -31.74 7.68 4.65
N VAL A 494 -32.93 7.47 5.22
CA VAL A 494 -33.96 8.51 5.29
C VAL A 494 -33.65 9.48 6.45
N LEU A 495 -33.19 10.69 6.14
CA LEU A 495 -33.00 11.77 7.14
C LEU A 495 -34.35 12.43 7.42
N LYS A 496 -34.75 12.54 8.69
CA LYS A 496 -36.02 13.15 9.09
C LYS A 496 -35.81 14.27 10.11
N THR A 497 -36.62 15.31 10.02
CA THR A 497 -36.64 16.42 10.98
C THR A 497 -37.61 16.12 12.11
N TYR A 498 -37.18 16.38 13.35
CA TYR A 498 -37.99 16.29 14.57
C TYR A 498 -37.77 17.53 15.44
N TYR A 499 -38.62 17.71 16.44
CA TYR A 499 -38.55 18.80 17.42
C TYR A 499 -38.44 18.23 18.83
N ALA A 500 -37.61 18.84 19.67
CA ALA A 500 -37.42 18.42 21.05
C ALA A 500 -38.65 18.73 21.91
N LYS A 501 -39.25 17.70 22.52
CA LYS A 501 -40.43 17.82 23.39
C LYS A 501 -40.08 18.40 24.78
N ASP A 502 -38.83 18.25 25.18
CA ASP A 502 -38.26 18.80 26.40
C ASP A 502 -36.79 19.22 26.16
N ASN A 503 -36.09 19.68 27.18
CA ASN A 503 -34.65 19.90 27.10
C ASN A 503 -33.93 18.56 27.12
N LEU A 504 -33.28 18.23 26.01
CA LEU A 504 -32.68 16.92 25.78
C LEU A 504 -31.15 16.99 25.76
N ASN A 505 -30.52 15.89 26.16
CA ASN A 505 -29.08 15.71 26.05
C ASN A 505 -28.73 15.02 24.74
N LEU A 506 -27.95 15.68 23.88
CA LEU A 506 -27.29 15.04 22.75
C LEU A 506 -26.03 14.36 23.26
N ARG A 507 -25.93 13.05 23.06
CA ARG A 507 -24.88 12.22 23.69
C ARG A 507 -23.80 11.79 22.70
N SER A 508 -22.58 11.56 23.18
CA SER A 508 -21.47 11.11 22.32
C SER A 508 -21.64 9.66 21.84
N GLU A 509 -22.31 8.81 22.62
CA GLU A 509 -22.55 7.40 22.33
C GLU A 509 -24.02 7.02 22.56
N ALA A 510 -24.43 5.87 22.03
CA ALA A 510 -25.78 5.31 22.13
C ALA A 510 -26.08 4.68 23.52
N LYS A 511 -25.87 5.44 24.61
CA LYS A 511 -26.09 4.99 25.99
C LYS A 511 -26.33 6.18 26.94
N TRP A 512 -27.02 5.91 28.06
CA TRP A 512 -27.46 6.96 29.00
C TRP A 512 -26.35 7.63 29.80
N ASP A 513 -25.23 6.95 30.03
CA ASP A 513 -24.12 7.39 30.88
C ASP A 513 -22.98 8.03 30.08
N SER A 514 -23.07 8.11 28.75
CA SER A 514 -22.04 8.75 27.93
C SER A 514 -22.08 10.28 28.06
N GLU A 515 -20.96 10.90 27.66
CA GLU A 515 -20.78 12.35 27.64
C GLU A 515 -21.92 13.07 26.90
N VAL A 516 -22.39 14.18 27.46
CA VAL A 516 -23.35 15.09 26.82
C VAL A 516 -22.58 16.08 25.97
N THR A 517 -22.61 15.90 24.66
CA THR A 517 -21.87 16.74 23.69
C THR A 517 -22.54 18.09 23.48
N GLN A 518 -23.86 18.14 23.62
CA GLN A 518 -24.67 19.35 23.50
C GLN A 518 -26.02 19.19 24.20
N LYS A 519 -26.62 20.30 24.66
CA LYS A 519 -28.03 20.33 25.08
C LYS A 519 -28.89 20.89 23.94
N VAL A 520 -29.98 20.20 23.66
CA VAL A 520 -31.00 20.63 22.70
C VAL A 520 -32.14 21.23 23.51
N GLU A 521 -32.43 22.51 23.31
CA GLU A 521 -33.54 23.17 24.02
C GLU A 521 -34.90 22.64 23.53
N LYS A 522 -35.89 22.68 24.42
CA LYS A 522 -37.28 22.37 24.06
C LYS A 522 -37.74 23.23 22.88
N GLY A 523 -38.36 22.57 21.90
CA GLY A 523 -38.88 23.15 20.67
C GLY A 523 -37.86 23.27 19.53
N GLU A 524 -36.58 23.03 19.79
CA GLU A 524 -35.54 23.10 18.76
C GLU A 524 -35.63 21.95 17.77
N LYS A 525 -35.31 22.26 16.51
CA LYS A 525 -35.29 21.28 15.41
C LYS A 525 -34.02 20.44 15.45
N VAL A 526 -34.15 19.15 15.21
CA VAL A 526 -33.04 18.20 15.07
C VAL A 526 -33.22 17.32 13.84
N THR A 527 -32.12 16.90 13.22
CA THR A 527 -32.13 15.98 12.08
C THR A 527 -31.73 14.59 12.56
N VAL A 528 -32.62 13.61 12.42
CA VAL A 528 -32.40 12.23 12.86
C VAL A 528 -32.04 11.36 11.65
N ASN A 529 -30.97 10.58 11.81
CA ASN A 529 -30.54 9.58 10.85
C ASN A 529 -31.16 8.22 11.19
N SER A 530 -32.22 7.85 10.46
CA SER A 530 -32.98 6.60 10.70
C SER A 530 -32.16 5.31 10.56
N LYS A 531 -30.96 5.36 9.97
CA LYS A 531 -30.05 4.21 9.77
C LYS A 531 -29.34 3.72 11.04
N THR A 532 -29.28 4.53 12.10
CA THR A 532 -28.26 4.38 13.17
C THR A 532 -28.81 3.85 14.50
N SER A 533 -29.93 3.13 14.47
CA SER A 533 -30.57 2.61 15.68
C SER A 533 -29.70 1.56 16.39
N ILE A 534 -29.09 1.96 17.50
CA ILE A 534 -28.39 1.08 18.45
C ILE A 534 -29.21 1.10 19.74
N ASP A 535 -29.88 0.00 20.07
CA ASP A 535 -30.72 -0.15 21.27
C ASP A 535 -31.72 0.99 21.52
N GLY A 536 -32.33 1.52 20.45
CA GLY A 536 -33.32 2.61 20.50
C GLY A 536 -32.74 4.02 20.46
N TRP A 537 -31.41 4.16 20.43
CA TRP A 537 -30.71 5.43 20.19
C TRP A 537 -30.45 5.64 18.71
N TYR A 538 -30.64 6.87 18.24
CA TYR A 538 -30.43 7.27 16.85
C TYR A 538 -29.39 8.38 16.80
N GLU A 539 -28.55 8.37 15.77
CA GLU A 539 -27.65 9.47 15.43
C GLU A 539 -28.51 10.69 15.05
N VAL A 540 -28.30 11.78 15.77
CA VAL A 540 -28.99 13.05 15.64
C VAL A 540 -27.96 14.13 15.33
N THR A 541 -28.29 15.01 14.39
CA THR A 541 -27.52 16.21 14.06
C THR A 541 -28.26 17.45 14.56
N TYR A 542 -27.58 18.26 15.37
CA TYR A 542 -28.07 19.53 15.90
C TYR A 542 -26.95 20.57 15.88
N GLY A 543 -27.22 21.77 15.36
CA GLY A 543 -26.21 22.85 15.31
C GLY A 543 -24.91 22.48 14.57
N GLY A 544 -24.98 21.56 13.60
CA GLY A 544 -23.81 21.04 12.87
C GLY A 544 -22.99 19.97 13.60
N LYS A 545 -23.36 19.61 14.84
CA LYS A 545 -22.74 18.52 15.62
C LYS A 545 -23.59 17.27 15.58
N LYS A 546 -22.92 16.12 15.58
CA LYS A 546 -23.54 14.79 15.67
C LYS A 546 -23.50 14.27 17.10
N GLY A 547 -24.51 13.50 17.47
CA GLY A 547 -24.55 12.69 18.69
C GLY A 547 -25.73 11.72 18.65
N TYR A 548 -26.13 11.19 19.80
CA TYR A 548 -27.18 10.18 19.90
C TYR A 548 -28.31 10.62 20.82
N MET A 549 -29.56 10.31 20.44
CA MET A 549 -30.78 10.52 21.24
C MET A 549 -31.77 9.38 21.04
N ILE A 550 -32.67 9.17 22.00
CA ILE A 550 -33.79 8.25 21.84
C ILE A 550 -34.91 8.89 21.05
N LEU A 551 -35.40 8.19 20.02
CA LEU A 551 -36.54 8.60 19.21
C LEU A 551 -37.82 7.93 19.73
N ASN A 552 -38.59 8.66 20.53
CA ASN A 552 -39.97 8.30 20.88
C ASN A 552 -40.77 9.57 21.19
N ASN A 553 -42.10 9.43 21.28
CA ASN A 553 -43.02 10.55 21.53
C ASN A 553 -42.85 11.23 22.91
N ASN A 554 -41.98 10.73 23.78
CA ASN A 554 -41.64 11.38 25.05
C ASN A 554 -40.49 12.37 24.90
N TYR A 555 -39.62 12.19 23.90
CA TYR A 555 -38.44 13.02 23.69
C TYR A 555 -38.52 13.86 22.42
N LEU A 556 -38.91 13.27 21.29
CA LEU A 556 -38.91 13.93 19.98
C LEU A 556 -40.30 13.81 19.33
N VAL A 557 -40.77 14.89 18.72
CA VAL A 557 -42.06 14.95 18.01
C VAL A 557 -41.87 15.43 16.58
N ALA A 558 -42.72 14.97 15.65
CA ALA A 558 -42.60 15.30 14.23
C ALA A 558 -43.06 16.74 13.91
N GLU A 559 -44.04 17.24 14.66
CA GLU A 559 -44.60 18.58 14.50
C GLU A 559 -43.93 19.58 15.47
N PRO A 560 -43.76 20.85 15.06
CA PRO A 560 -43.22 21.89 15.94
C PRO A 560 -44.14 22.17 17.14
N LEU A 561 -43.53 22.51 18.28
CA LEU A 561 -44.27 22.94 19.48
C LEU A 561 -44.76 24.39 19.31
N ASP A 562 -46.01 24.67 19.75
CA ASP A 562 -46.57 26.02 19.78
C ASP A 562 -46.09 26.79 21.03
N LEU A 563 -44.92 27.43 20.90
CA LEU A 563 -44.25 28.18 21.96
C LEU A 563 -44.32 29.68 21.68
N LYS A 564 -44.78 30.47 22.66
CA LYS A 564 -44.72 31.95 22.63
C LYS A 564 -43.82 32.51 23.72
N THR A 565 -43.24 33.67 23.48
CA THR A 565 -42.35 34.35 24.44
C THR A 565 -43.11 35.39 25.26
N TYR A 566 -42.94 35.35 26.58
CA TYR A 566 -43.46 36.34 27.53
C TYR A 566 -42.34 36.84 28.46
N TYR A 567 -42.62 37.90 29.20
CA TYR A 567 -41.77 38.49 30.22
C TYR A 567 -42.48 38.43 31.57
N ALA A 568 -41.75 38.03 32.60
CA ALA A 568 -42.27 38.02 33.96
C ALA A 568 -42.58 39.45 34.43
N VAL A 569 -43.81 39.69 34.90
CA VAL A 569 -44.28 41.02 35.36
C VAL A 569 -43.75 41.34 36.77
N ASN A 570 -43.55 40.31 37.58
CA ASN A 570 -42.96 40.35 38.92
C ASN A 570 -42.09 39.08 39.12
N THR A 571 -41.54 38.87 40.32
CA THR A 571 -40.84 37.61 40.61
C THR A 571 -41.86 36.48 40.71
N LEU A 572 -41.76 35.50 39.81
CA LEU A 572 -42.72 34.41 39.68
C LEU A 572 -42.19 33.12 40.29
N ASN A 573 -43.08 32.35 40.91
CA ASN A 573 -42.82 30.99 41.37
C ASN A 573 -43.52 30.00 40.43
N LEU A 574 -42.81 29.45 39.45
CA LEU A 574 -43.34 28.40 38.59
C LEU A 574 -43.66 27.16 39.43
N ARG A 575 -44.87 26.65 39.28
CA ARG A 575 -45.42 25.56 40.08
C ARG A 575 -45.15 24.19 39.45
N SER A 576 -45.04 23.14 40.25
CA SER A 576 -44.85 21.78 39.73
C SER A 576 -46.12 21.23 39.08
N GLU A 577 -47.29 21.73 39.47
CA GLU A 577 -48.61 21.39 38.94
C GLU A 577 -49.43 22.66 38.64
N SER A 578 -50.54 22.54 37.90
CA SER A 578 -51.48 23.62 37.54
C SER A 578 -52.32 24.14 38.71
N LYS A 579 -51.70 24.33 39.89
CA LYS A 579 -52.34 24.79 41.13
C LYS A 579 -51.35 25.51 42.05
N TRP A 580 -51.87 26.49 42.80
CA TRP A 580 -51.08 27.40 43.63
C TRP A 580 -50.38 26.74 44.83
N ASP A 581 -50.99 25.72 45.42
CA ASP A 581 -50.49 25.01 46.61
C ASP A 581 -49.42 23.96 46.29
N SER A 582 -49.13 23.71 45.01
CA SER A 582 -48.07 22.79 44.60
C SER A 582 -46.66 23.37 44.82
N SER A 583 -45.68 22.48 44.83
CA SER A 583 -44.27 22.82 45.05
C SER A 583 -43.75 23.79 43.99
N ILE A 584 -42.79 24.65 44.37
CA ILE A 584 -42.16 25.59 43.45
C ILE A 584 -41.09 24.82 42.67
N SER A 585 -41.28 24.71 41.36
CA SER A 585 -40.32 24.10 40.43
C SER A 585 -39.14 25.04 40.15
N GLN A 586 -39.43 26.33 39.95
CA GLN A 586 -38.42 27.33 39.58
C GLN A 586 -38.89 28.75 39.92
N VAL A 587 -37.97 29.59 40.38
CA VAL A 587 -38.19 31.03 40.55
C VAL A 587 -37.73 31.76 39.29
N VAL A 588 -38.58 32.62 38.74
CA VAL A 588 -38.31 33.45 37.57
C VAL A 588 -38.21 34.90 38.05
N PRO A 589 -37.05 35.55 37.88
CA PRO A 589 -36.89 36.95 38.24
C PRO A 589 -37.84 37.85 37.44
N GLU A 590 -38.25 38.95 38.04
CA GLU A 590 -39.00 40.00 37.36
C GLU A 590 -38.28 40.48 36.08
N GLY A 591 -39.05 40.67 35.00
CA GLY A 591 -38.56 41.04 33.67
C GLY A 591 -37.87 39.93 32.89
N ALA A 592 -37.69 38.73 33.46
CA ALA A 592 -37.05 37.63 32.75
C ALA A 592 -37.93 37.08 31.61
N LYS A 593 -37.29 36.72 30.50
CA LYS A 593 -37.95 36.08 29.35
C LYS A 593 -38.29 34.63 29.67
N VAL A 594 -39.50 34.20 29.34
CA VAL A 594 -39.97 32.83 29.48
C VAL A 594 -40.66 32.34 28.19
N LYS A 595 -40.62 31.04 27.94
CA LYS A 595 -41.35 30.37 26.84
C LYS A 595 -42.61 29.72 27.40
N VAL A 596 -43.78 30.04 26.86
CA VAL A 596 -45.10 29.50 27.26
C VAL A 596 -45.60 28.56 26.16
N GLU A 597 -46.02 27.35 26.54
CA GLU A 597 -46.56 26.34 25.62
C GLU A 597 -48.08 26.45 25.52
N MET A 598 -48.57 26.97 24.40
CA MET A 598 -49.97 27.40 24.28
C MET A 598 -50.98 26.24 24.26
N ASN A 599 -50.54 25.04 23.85
CA ASN A 599 -51.39 23.85 23.81
C ASN A 599 -51.53 23.12 25.16
N THR A 600 -51.05 23.71 26.27
CA THR A 600 -51.03 23.07 27.60
C THR A 600 -51.98 23.68 28.62
N SER A 601 -52.96 24.46 28.17
CA SER A 601 -53.90 25.14 29.06
C SER A 601 -54.68 24.15 29.93
N ASP A 602 -54.59 24.33 31.24
CA ASP A 602 -55.42 23.66 32.24
C ASP A 602 -55.95 24.71 33.23
N GLY A 603 -57.23 25.07 33.11
CA GLY A 603 -57.82 26.10 34.00
C GLY A 603 -57.08 27.44 34.00
N ASN A 604 -56.61 27.91 32.84
CA ASN A 604 -55.76 29.11 32.64
C ASN A 604 -54.29 28.99 33.09
N TRP A 605 -53.87 27.82 33.57
CA TRP A 605 -52.45 27.52 33.81
C TRP A 605 -51.80 27.00 32.55
N TYR A 606 -50.61 27.51 32.25
CA TYR A 606 -49.82 27.08 31.11
C TYR A 606 -48.48 26.56 31.58
N LYS A 607 -47.92 25.63 30.81
CA LYS A 607 -46.56 25.17 30.99
C LYS A 607 -45.59 26.26 30.53
N VAL A 608 -44.78 26.75 31.46
CA VAL A 608 -43.82 27.85 31.28
C VAL A 608 -42.41 27.33 31.52
N THR A 609 -41.47 27.71 30.66
CA THR A 609 -40.07 27.31 30.71
C THR A 609 -39.15 28.51 30.89
N TYR A 610 -38.28 28.43 31.89
CA TYR A 610 -37.23 29.42 32.20
C TYR A 610 -35.92 28.69 32.53
N GLN A 611 -34.80 29.10 31.89
CA GLN A 611 -33.46 28.55 32.13
C GLN A 611 -33.42 27.00 32.24
N ASN A 612 -34.06 26.32 31.29
CA ASN A 612 -34.15 24.87 31.19
C ASN A 612 -34.99 24.14 32.26
N LYS A 613 -35.75 24.88 33.07
CA LYS A 613 -36.72 24.30 34.00
C LYS A 613 -38.13 24.71 33.63
N THR A 614 -39.03 23.76 33.78
CA THR A 614 -40.43 23.92 33.43
C THR A 614 -41.28 23.86 34.69
N GLY A 615 -42.29 24.70 34.73
CA GLY A 615 -43.36 24.63 35.71
C GLY A 615 -44.62 25.25 35.12
N TYR A 616 -45.60 25.49 35.98
CA TYR A 616 -46.90 26.01 35.59
C TYR A 616 -47.09 27.42 36.18
N MET A 617 -47.70 28.30 35.39
CA MET A 617 -48.09 29.65 35.81
C MET A 617 -49.36 30.07 35.05
N PRO A 618 -50.28 30.82 35.67
CA PRO A 618 -51.40 31.38 34.94
C PRO A 618 -50.95 32.40 33.91
N LEU A 619 -51.57 32.38 32.72
CA LEU A 619 -51.30 33.37 31.69
C LEU A 619 -52.29 34.53 31.81
N ASN A 620 -51.81 35.66 32.32
CA ASN A 620 -52.52 36.93 32.31
C ASN A 620 -51.53 38.09 32.59
N ASP A 621 -52.00 39.32 32.35
CA ASP A 621 -51.21 40.54 32.49
C ASP A 621 -50.67 40.82 33.91
N LEU A 622 -51.13 40.10 34.93
CA LEU A 622 -50.60 40.24 36.30
C LEU A 622 -49.27 39.52 36.47
N TYR A 623 -49.03 38.45 35.70
CA TYR A 623 -47.87 37.58 35.86
C TYR A 623 -46.95 37.59 34.64
N LEU A 624 -47.51 37.62 33.44
CA LEU A 624 -46.79 37.46 32.19
C LEU A 624 -47.24 38.50 31.16
N SER A 625 -46.29 39.18 30.54
CA SER A 625 -46.55 40.18 29.50
C SER A 625 -45.85 39.82 28.20
N GLU A 626 -46.48 40.09 27.05
CA GLU A 626 -45.86 39.92 25.73
C GLU A 626 -44.72 40.93 25.46
N THR A 627 -44.68 42.00 26.25
CA THR A 627 -43.68 43.07 26.16
C THR A 627 -42.82 43.13 27.40
N ALA A 628 -41.57 43.59 27.26
CA ALA A 628 -40.69 43.78 28.39
C ALA A 628 -41.24 44.88 29.32
N VAL A 629 -41.47 44.55 30.59
CA VAL A 629 -42.09 45.46 31.57
C VAL A 629 -41.09 46.38 32.26
N LEU A 630 -39.83 45.98 32.36
CA LEU A 630 -38.73 46.76 32.92
C LEU A 630 -37.96 47.48 31.81
N LYS A 631 -37.89 48.81 31.89
CA LYS A 631 -37.13 49.64 30.96
C LYS A 631 -35.99 50.36 31.68
N THR A 632 -34.85 50.48 31.01
CA THR A 632 -33.70 51.23 31.52
C THR A 632 -33.74 52.67 31.00
N TYR A 633 -33.55 53.63 31.90
CA TYR A 633 -33.42 55.05 31.60
C TYR A 633 -32.23 55.66 32.34
N TYR A 634 -31.85 56.86 31.95
CA TYR A 634 -30.83 57.67 32.60
C TYR A 634 -31.43 59.01 33.03
N ALA A 635 -31.08 59.46 34.24
CA ALA A 635 -31.60 60.70 34.80
C ALA A 635 -31.05 61.93 34.06
N LYS A 636 -31.93 62.81 33.57
CA LYS A 636 -31.55 64.08 32.92
C LYS A 636 -31.08 65.15 33.91
N ASP A 637 -31.48 65.02 35.16
CA ASP A 637 -31.07 65.86 36.29
C ASP A 637 -31.06 65.04 37.59
N ASN A 638 -30.76 65.65 38.72
CA ASN A 638 -30.92 64.98 40.02
C ASN A 638 -32.41 64.75 40.31
N LEU A 639 -32.81 63.49 40.50
CA LEU A 639 -34.21 63.10 40.68
C LEU A 639 -34.46 62.58 42.08
N ASN A 640 -35.49 63.10 42.73
CA ASN A 640 -35.94 62.62 44.04
C ASN A 640 -36.93 61.46 43.85
N LEU A 641 -36.52 60.25 44.24
CA LEU A 641 -37.43 59.11 44.35
C LEU A 641 -38.14 59.16 45.70
N ARG A 642 -39.45 59.12 45.67
CA ARG A 642 -40.32 59.18 46.86
C ARG A 642 -40.51 57.80 47.47
N SER A 643 -40.68 57.72 48.79
CA SER A 643 -40.95 56.45 49.49
C SER A 643 -42.34 55.90 49.18
N GLU A 644 -43.29 56.76 48.81
CA GLU A 644 -44.65 56.39 48.40
C GLU A 644 -45.04 57.11 47.10
N ALA A 645 -46.09 56.61 46.42
CA ALA A 645 -46.63 57.16 45.18
C ALA A 645 -47.46 58.45 45.40
N LYS A 646 -46.88 59.44 46.08
CA LYS A 646 -47.49 60.74 46.40
C LYS A 646 -46.44 61.82 46.67
N TRP A 647 -46.80 63.08 46.37
CA TRP A 647 -45.89 64.22 46.41
C TRP A 647 -45.34 64.57 47.81
N ASP A 648 -46.14 64.38 48.85
CA ASP A 648 -45.86 64.74 50.24
C ASP A 648 -45.08 63.67 51.01
N SER A 649 -44.75 62.54 50.37
CA SER A 649 -43.95 61.49 51.01
C SER A 649 -42.45 61.82 51.05
N GLU A 650 -41.75 61.15 51.96
CA GLU A 650 -40.31 61.32 52.16
C GLU A 650 -39.51 60.99 50.89
N ILE A 651 -38.40 61.70 50.69
CA ILE A 651 -37.45 61.35 49.62
C ILE A 651 -36.69 60.12 50.08
N SER A 652 -36.97 58.98 49.46
CA SER A 652 -36.30 57.70 49.72
C SER A 652 -34.87 57.69 49.21
N GLN A 653 -34.63 58.29 48.03
CA GLN A 653 -33.34 58.33 47.36
C GLN A 653 -33.24 59.54 46.42
N VAL A 654 -32.02 60.01 46.20
CA VAL A 654 -31.70 60.95 45.12
C VAL A 654 -30.90 60.20 44.06
N VAL A 655 -31.44 60.14 42.85
CA VAL A 655 -30.74 59.62 41.67
C VAL A 655 -29.92 60.77 41.11
N GLU A 656 -28.60 60.63 41.04
CA GLU A 656 -27.78 61.67 40.44
C GLU A 656 -28.00 61.75 38.92
N LYS A 657 -27.82 62.95 38.35
CA LYS A 657 -27.83 63.14 36.90
C LYS A 657 -26.87 62.17 36.21
N GLY A 658 -27.36 61.56 35.12
CA GLY A 658 -26.66 60.58 34.32
C GLY A 658 -26.70 59.15 34.87
N GLU A 659 -27.17 58.95 36.11
CA GLU A 659 -27.26 57.62 36.69
C GLU A 659 -28.37 56.78 36.04
N LYS A 660 -28.12 55.48 36.01
CA LYS A 660 -29.03 54.50 35.44
C LYS A 660 -30.14 54.17 36.44
N VAL A 661 -31.38 54.21 35.98
CA VAL A 661 -32.55 53.73 36.70
C VAL A 661 -33.30 52.67 35.90
N THR A 662 -33.97 51.76 36.61
CA THR A 662 -34.86 50.77 35.99
C THR A 662 -36.29 51.09 36.40
N ILE A 663 -37.20 51.17 35.42
CA ILE A 663 -38.57 51.59 35.63
C ILE A 663 -39.49 50.43 35.26
N ASN A 664 -40.38 50.06 36.18
CA ASN A 664 -41.46 49.14 35.86
C ASN A 664 -42.62 49.93 35.23
N SER A 665 -42.84 49.70 33.94
CA SER A 665 -43.85 50.40 33.14
C SER A 665 -45.28 49.98 33.45
N LYS A 666 -45.50 48.87 34.18
CA LYS A 666 -46.82 48.36 34.57
C LYS A 666 -47.26 48.83 35.96
N THR A 667 -46.33 49.23 36.83
CA THR A 667 -46.64 49.75 38.17
C THR A 667 -46.92 51.26 38.09
N SER A 668 -48.10 51.65 37.61
CA SER A 668 -48.55 53.05 37.69
C SER A 668 -49.62 53.20 38.76
N ILE A 669 -49.36 54.01 39.78
CA ILE A 669 -50.33 54.37 40.82
C ILE A 669 -50.52 55.89 40.71
N ASN A 670 -51.67 56.33 40.20
CA ASN A 670 -51.98 57.76 39.98
C ASN A 670 -50.88 58.52 39.20
N GLY A 671 -50.26 57.87 38.20
CA GLY A 671 -49.19 58.45 37.38
C GLY A 671 -47.78 58.35 37.97
N TRP A 672 -47.63 57.83 39.18
CA TRP A 672 -46.32 57.49 39.75
C TRP A 672 -45.89 56.09 39.33
N HIS A 673 -44.65 55.97 38.88
CA HIS A 673 -44.05 54.71 38.51
C HIS A 673 -43.03 54.24 39.55
N GLU A 674 -43.00 52.93 39.79
CA GLU A 674 -41.94 52.33 40.61
C GLU A 674 -40.62 52.34 39.83
N VAL A 675 -39.61 52.91 40.47
CA VAL A 675 -38.26 53.07 39.96
C VAL A 675 -37.27 52.42 40.91
N THR A 676 -36.38 51.61 40.35
CA THR A 676 -35.30 50.96 41.08
C THR A 676 -33.98 51.66 40.78
N TYR A 677 -33.32 52.14 41.84
CA TYR A 677 -31.99 52.76 41.79
C TYR A 677 -31.09 52.23 42.91
N GLY A 678 -29.87 51.80 42.56
CA GLY A 678 -28.94 51.22 43.54
C GLY A 678 -29.49 50.02 44.31
N GLY A 679 -30.42 49.26 43.70
CA GLY A 679 -31.08 48.10 44.31
C GLY A 679 -32.22 48.41 45.29
N LYS A 680 -32.54 49.69 45.53
CA LYS A 680 -33.72 50.08 46.32
C LYS A 680 -34.82 50.62 45.42
N LYS A 681 -36.06 50.53 45.89
CA LYS A 681 -37.26 51.00 45.21
C LYS A 681 -37.68 52.36 45.72
N GLY A 682 -38.18 53.19 44.82
CA GLY A 682 -38.90 54.43 45.13
C GLY A 682 -39.85 54.79 43.98
N TYR A 683 -40.56 55.89 44.12
CA TYR A 683 -41.59 56.31 43.16
C TYR A 683 -41.26 57.67 42.55
N MET A 684 -41.50 57.82 41.25
CA MET A 684 -41.48 59.12 40.57
C MET A 684 -42.53 59.19 39.46
N ILE A 685 -43.00 60.39 39.13
CA ILE A 685 -43.81 60.62 37.94
C ILE A 685 -42.89 60.65 36.71
N LEU A 686 -43.27 59.92 35.66
CA LEU A 686 -42.51 59.92 34.41
C LEU A 686 -42.85 61.16 33.59
N SER A 687 -41.82 61.86 33.14
CA SER A 687 -41.91 62.93 32.16
C SER A 687 -40.66 62.90 31.28
N ASP A 688 -40.81 63.22 30.00
CA ASP A 688 -39.69 63.33 29.05
C ASP A 688 -38.67 64.39 29.50
N ASN A 689 -39.03 65.27 30.42
CA ASN A 689 -38.11 66.25 31.01
C ASN A 689 -37.13 65.64 32.02
N TYR A 690 -37.41 64.46 32.59
CA TYR A 690 -36.62 63.88 33.68
C TYR A 690 -35.72 62.72 33.26
N LEU A 691 -36.06 61.99 32.19
CA LEU A 691 -35.41 60.73 31.84
C LEU A 691 -35.09 60.65 30.34
N VAL A 692 -34.05 59.90 30.00
CA VAL A 692 -33.66 59.60 28.61
C VAL A 692 -33.28 58.13 28.46
N GLU A 693 -33.55 57.52 27.30
CA GLU A 693 -33.28 56.09 27.06
C GLU A 693 -31.79 55.77 26.83
N LYS A 694 -31.01 56.78 26.42
CA LYS A 694 -29.57 56.67 26.17
C LYS A 694 -28.78 57.32 27.30
N PRO A 695 -27.57 56.81 27.64
CA PRO A 695 -26.70 57.44 28.62
C PRO A 695 -26.37 58.89 28.21
N LEU A 696 -26.30 59.80 29.17
CA LEU A 696 -25.78 61.15 28.94
C LEU A 696 -24.27 61.10 28.69
N ASN A 697 -23.78 61.89 27.74
CA ASN A 697 -22.36 62.03 27.46
C ASN A 697 -21.67 62.94 28.49
N LEU A 698 -21.47 62.41 29.69
CA LEU A 698 -20.86 63.14 30.81
C LEU A 698 -19.36 62.84 30.89
N LYS A 699 -18.56 63.90 31.04
CA LYS A 699 -17.12 63.79 31.26
C LYS A 699 -16.72 64.55 32.52
N THR A 700 -15.91 63.92 33.36
CA THR A 700 -15.39 64.57 34.57
C THR A 700 -14.22 65.47 34.21
N TYR A 701 -14.33 66.74 34.60
CA TYR A 701 -13.25 67.71 34.57
C TYR A 701 -13.01 68.22 36.01
N TYR A 702 -11.86 68.83 36.24
CA TYR A 702 -11.48 69.45 37.50
C TYR A 702 -11.35 70.96 37.29
N ALA A 703 -11.90 71.73 38.22
CA ALA A 703 -11.77 73.18 38.22
C ALA A 703 -10.29 73.58 38.40
N VAL A 704 -9.75 74.39 37.48
CA VAL A 704 -8.34 74.83 37.51
C VAL A 704 -8.08 75.88 38.60
N GLY A 705 -9.13 76.59 39.03
CA GLY A 705 -9.13 77.56 40.13
C GLY A 705 -10.52 77.65 40.78
N ASP A 706 -10.79 78.69 41.57
CA ASP A 706 -12.16 78.95 42.04
C ASP A 706 -12.99 79.55 40.90
N LEU A 707 -14.01 78.81 40.43
CA LEU A 707 -14.75 79.14 39.22
C LEU A 707 -16.22 79.44 39.48
N ASN A 708 -16.76 80.41 38.76
CA ASN A 708 -18.16 80.79 38.83
C ASN A 708 -18.99 79.95 37.85
N LEU A 709 -19.85 79.08 38.38
CA LEU A 709 -20.88 78.37 37.61
C LEU A 709 -22.02 79.35 37.30
N ARG A 710 -22.29 79.60 36.02
CA ARG A 710 -23.23 80.65 35.58
C ARG A 710 -24.60 80.11 35.20
N GLY A 711 -25.63 80.93 35.29
CA GLY A 711 -27.01 80.53 34.95
C GLY A 711 -27.24 80.32 33.46
N GLU A 712 -26.54 81.10 32.62
CA GLU A 712 -26.62 81.08 31.15
C GLU A 712 -25.22 80.98 30.53
N SER A 713 -25.15 80.62 29.24
CA SER A 713 -23.93 80.46 28.43
C SER A 713 -23.25 81.80 28.06
N LYS A 714 -23.08 82.70 29.03
CA LYS A 714 -22.48 84.03 28.84
C LYS A 714 -21.79 84.58 30.09
N TRP A 715 -20.80 85.45 29.90
CA TRP A 715 -19.92 85.95 30.96
C TRP A 715 -20.58 86.89 31.98
N ASP A 716 -21.65 87.57 31.59
CA ASP A 716 -22.40 88.53 32.41
C ASP A 716 -23.61 87.90 33.12
N SER A 717 -23.82 86.59 32.97
CA SER A 717 -24.89 85.86 33.65
C SER A 717 -24.63 85.68 35.15
N ASP A 718 -25.72 85.63 35.91
CA ASP A 718 -25.75 85.37 37.35
C ASP A 718 -24.94 84.13 37.72
N ILE A 719 -24.23 84.22 38.85
CA ILE A 719 -23.45 83.12 39.41
C ILE A 719 -24.38 82.26 40.26
N VAL A 720 -24.62 81.04 39.79
CA VAL A 720 -25.50 80.06 40.45
C VAL A 720 -24.76 79.34 41.58
N GLN A 721 -23.45 79.17 41.44
CA GLN A 721 -22.57 78.56 42.43
C GLN A 721 -21.09 78.88 42.17
N VAL A 722 -20.25 78.85 43.21
CA VAL A 722 -18.79 78.86 43.07
C VAL A 722 -18.28 77.44 43.26
N ILE A 723 -17.47 76.97 42.31
CA ILE A 723 -16.80 75.66 42.32
C ILE A 723 -15.37 75.88 42.81
N PRO A 724 -14.96 75.29 43.94
CA PRO A 724 -13.60 75.44 44.45
C PRO A 724 -12.54 74.82 43.52
N ALA A 725 -11.32 75.35 43.54
CA ALA A 725 -10.18 74.78 42.82
C ALA A 725 -9.97 73.29 43.12
N GLY A 726 -9.61 72.52 42.09
CA GLY A 726 -9.37 71.08 42.18
C GLY A 726 -10.65 70.23 42.29
N THR A 727 -11.83 70.84 42.31
CA THR A 727 -13.09 70.11 42.49
C THR A 727 -13.52 69.41 41.20
N PRO A 728 -13.90 68.12 41.24
CA PRO A 728 -14.44 67.41 40.07
C PRO A 728 -15.85 67.90 39.75
N VAL A 729 -16.12 68.10 38.47
CA VAL A 729 -17.43 68.47 37.94
C VAL A 729 -17.79 67.61 36.73
N LYS A 730 -19.08 67.27 36.60
CA LYS A 730 -19.60 66.52 35.44
C LYS A 730 -19.98 67.53 34.35
N VAL A 731 -19.30 67.47 33.21
CA VAL A 731 -19.54 68.29 32.02
C VAL A 731 -20.35 67.50 31.01
N GLU A 732 -21.47 68.05 30.55
CA GLU A 732 -22.32 67.42 29.53
C GLU A 732 -21.83 67.82 28.14
N MET A 733 -21.10 66.90 27.49
CA MET A 733 -20.35 67.20 26.26
C MET A 733 -21.25 67.50 25.06
N ASP A 734 -22.53 67.13 25.11
CA ASP A 734 -23.49 67.35 24.03
C ASP A 734 -24.26 68.70 24.15
N THR A 735 -23.92 69.55 25.12
CA THR A 735 -24.63 70.82 25.43
C THR A 735 -23.87 72.09 25.06
N ASN A 736 -22.95 72.01 24.10
CA ASN A 736 -22.09 73.13 23.78
C ASN A 736 -22.85 74.31 23.16
N ASP A 737 -22.57 75.50 23.69
CA ASP A 737 -22.96 76.78 23.10
C ASP A 737 -21.69 77.65 23.00
N GLY A 738 -21.02 77.53 21.85
CA GLY A 738 -19.66 78.03 21.68
C GLY A 738 -18.66 77.31 22.61
N ILE A 739 -18.06 78.05 23.53
CA ILE A 739 -17.14 77.52 24.53
C ILE A 739 -17.85 77.05 25.81
N TRP A 740 -19.13 77.35 25.98
CA TRP A 740 -19.88 77.07 27.21
C TRP A 740 -20.49 75.68 27.17
N TYR A 741 -20.30 74.93 28.25
CA TYR A 741 -20.89 73.60 28.43
C TYR A 741 -21.73 73.60 29.69
N LYS A 742 -22.77 72.78 29.70
CA LYS A 742 -23.57 72.56 30.90
C LYS A 742 -22.75 71.73 31.90
N VAL A 743 -22.57 72.27 33.10
CA VAL A 743 -21.78 71.70 34.18
C VAL A 743 -22.65 71.54 35.41
N THR A 744 -22.52 70.40 36.09
CA THR A 744 -23.27 70.10 37.31
C THR A 744 -22.31 69.94 38.49
N TYR A 745 -22.56 70.71 39.56
CA TYR A 745 -21.81 70.69 40.82
C TYR A 745 -22.78 70.80 42.01
N GLN A 746 -22.64 69.91 43.01
CA GLN A 746 -23.45 69.89 44.24
C GLN A 746 -24.96 70.13 44.03
N SER A 747 -25.55 69.41 43.06
CA SER A 747 -26.97 69.51 42.69
C SER A 747 -27.43 70.81 42.04
N LYS A 748 -26.52 71.71 41.67
CA LYS A 748 -26.84 72.83 40.79
C LYS A 748 -26.24 72.62 39.40
N THR A 749 -27.01 72.99 38.40
CA THR A 749 -26.60 72.94 37.00
C THR A 749 -26.50 74.37 36.48
N GLY A 750 -25.39 74.66 35.81
CA GLY A 750 -25.16 75.94 35.14
C GLY A 750 -24.22 75.75 33.95
N TYR A 751 -23.66 76.85 33.46
CA TYR A 751 -22.77 76.87 32.31
C TYR A 751 -21.36 77.31 32.73
N MET A 752 -20.36 76.66 32.15
CA MET A 752 -18.96 77.00 32.33
C MET A 752 -18.19 76.82 31.02
N PRO A 753 -17.19 77.66 30.72
CA PRO A 753 -16.35 77.48 29.56
C PRO A 753 -15.48 76.22 29.70
N LEU A 754 -15.39 75.42 28.64
CA LEU A 754 -14.50 74.28 28.56
C LEU A 754 -13.21 74.67 27.83
N THR A 755 -12.33 75.39 28.53
CA THR A 755 -10.98 75.71 28.07
C THR A 755 -9.96 75.34 29.17
N ASP A 756 -8.70 75.19 28.79
CA ASP A 756 -7.63 74.74 29.71
C ASP A 756 -7.39 75.69 30.89
N ASP A 757 -7.86 76.94 30.80
CA ASP A 757 -7.80 77.94 31.86
C ASP A 757 -8.89 77.75 32.94
N TYR A 758 -9.95 76.99 32.63
CA TYR A 758 -11.11 76.79 33.50
C TYR A 758 -11.25 75.33 33.92
N LEU A 759 -11.29 74.39 32.98
CA LEU A 759 -11.59 73.00 33.25
C LEU A 759 -10.52 72.10 32.66
N THR A 760 -9.95 71.21 33.47
CA THR A 760 -8.91 70.27 33.05
C THR A 760 -9.30 68.81 33.28
N LEU A 761 -8.74 67.88 32.51
CA LEU A 761 -9.02 66.44 32.64
C LEU A 761 -8.28 65.77 33.79
N THR A 762 -7.22 66.40 34.28
CA THR A 762 -6.37 65.90 35.36
C THR A 762 -6.56 66.78 36.58
N ALA A 763 -6.82 66.18 37.75
CA ALA A 763 -6.81 66.91 39.01
C ALA A 763 -5.45 67.64 39.14
N LYS A 764 -5.49 68.97 39.24
CA LYS A 764 -4.32 69.81 39.47
C LYS A 764 -4.15 70.07 40.95
#